data_AF-A0A8E0INM8-F1
#
_entry.id   AF-A0A8E0INM8-F1
#
_cell.length_a   1.000
_cell.length_b   1.000
_cell.length_c   1.000
_cell.angle_alpha   90.00
_cell.angle_beta   90.00
_cell.angle_gamma   90.00
#
_symmetry.space_group_name_H-M   'P 1'
#
loop_
_entity.id
_entity.type
_entity.pdbx_description
1 polymer ?
#
loop_
_entity_poly.entity_id
_entity_poly.type
_entity_poly.pdbx_seq_one_letter_code
_entity_poly.pdbx_strand_id
1 'polypeptide(L)'
;MQVMTKPITLAPAFIAEVKKEIKPHWGELGWVTYKRTYARWLPDVQRTENWDETVKRVVEGNINLDPRLHTANPDPKVVETLQKEARNLFKLIYGLAGTPSGRNLWISGTDYQKRNGDALNNCWFIAIRPQPYGQSHIVPEDYPASQPAVSMPYSFMFDELMKGGGVGFSVTKDNIAKLPPVATKLELTVVIGRNSASYADSLKMGAVDRDEWEKAHAGEQADHCALPDTREGWVLANAKVIDHHFAATNPSGQTKLVLDITNIRPKGARIHGFGGTASGPMPLIEMLLDINKLLNARVGQHLTAVDATDIGNLIGKTVVAGNVRRSAEMSLGSADDDDFITMKQDQKQLYHHRWASNNSVAINTQFDAYSPIAHAIAKNGEPGIVNLELSRRFGRIADGENVENDPDVEGTNPCGEISLANGEPCNLFEVFPVVAVEQGWKLKQAFTLAARFAKRVTFSHYDWQVSRDIIKKNRRIGVSMSGIQDWFLNDFGRRVVSGFESVVDPQTGKMVQKPIYDPKIKQAVDGLYHTVVNADQAYSDALGCEPSRKHTTVKPSGTVAKLAGVSEGMHFHYAGYLIQRIRFQGNDPLLPALQACGYHIEPDVYTKGTMVVEFPIRAAHADDPAFASAGTVSIAEQIATQAFLQTYWSDNAVSCTVTFQPKEADQIAGLLSQYRHVIKSTSMLPYVGAGFKQAPKEPIDVKTYKQKCAAIHGSVAAVFAVQNADHDQKDLELVDQTDCAGGACPIK
;
A
#
# COMPACT_ATOMS: atom_id res chain seq x y z
N MET A 1 20.02 -18.78 -11.91
CA MET A 1 19.73 -17.88 -13.04
C MET A 1 20.00 -18.63 -14.34
N GLN A 2 18.97 -19.01 -15.09
CA GLN A 2 19.16 -19.34 -16.51
C GLN A 2 19.46 -18.04 -17.25
N VAL A 3 20.56 -18.00 -17.98
CA VAL A 3 21.00 -16.83 -18.76
C VAL A 3 19.97 -16.60 -19.88
N MET A 4 19.25 -15.47 -19.83
CA MET A 4 18.38 -15.04 -20.93
C MET A 4 19.23 -14.79 -22.18
N THR A 5 18.89 -15.42 -23.30
CA THR A 5 19.68 -15.31 -24.54
C THR A 5 19.60 -13.93 -25.19
N LYS A 6 18.45 -13.22 -25.11
CA LYS A 6 18.31 -11.77 -25.39
C LYS A 6 17.07 -11.17 -24.69
N PRO A 7 17.19 -10.11 -23.87
CA PRO A 7 16.02 -9.44 -23.27
C PRO A 7 15.25 -8.59 -24.29
N ILE A 8 13.95 -8.45 -24.09
CA ILE A 8 13.10 -7.49 -24.83
C ILE A 8 13.48 -6.07 -24.41
N THR A 9 13.76 -5.22 -25.39
CA THR A 9 14.13 -3.80 -25.17
C THR A 9 13.44 -2.89 -26.17
N LEU A 10 13.20 -1.64 -25.79
CA LEU A 10 12.61 -0.60 -26.62
C LEU A 10 13.71 0.26 -27.26
N ALA A 11 13.72 0.32 -28.59
CA ALA A 11 14.69 1.09 -29.34
C ALA A 11 14.55 2.61 -29.05
N PRO A 12 15.65 3.36 -28.90
CA PRO A 12 15.62 4.81 -28.70
C PRO A 12 14.82 5.55 -29.79
N ALA A 13 14.91 5.11 -31.05
CA ALA A 13 14.16 5.70 -32.16
C ALA A 13 12.63 5.59 -31.97
N PHE A 14 12.15 4.45 -31.45
CA PHE A 14 10.73 4.28 -31.13
C PHE A 14 10.29 5.21 -30.00
N ILE A 15 11.09 5.35 -28.95
CA ILE A 15 10.77 6.26 -27.84
C ILE A 15 10.72 7.71 -28.34
N ALA A 16 11.69 8.12 -29.15
CA ALA A 16 11.71 9.45 -29.75
C ALA A 16 10.49 9.73 -30.65
N GLU A 17 10.00 8.72 -31.37
CA GLU A 17 8.74 8.79 -32.14
C GLU A 17 7.53 8.97 -31.21
N VAL A 18 7.40 8.16 -30.16
CA VAL A 18 6.31 8.27 -29.18
C VAL A 18 6.28 9.63 -28.50
N LYS A 19 7.44 10.20 -28.15
CA LYS A 19 7.54 11.53 -27.53
C LYS A 19 7.01 12.66 -28.43
N LYS A 20 6.99 12.46 -29.76
CA LYS A 20 6.41 13.40 -30.72
C LYS A 20 4.91 13.20 -30.91
N GLU A 21 4.45 11.94 -30.82
CA GLU A 21 3.04 11.56 -31.05
C GLU A 21 2.17 11.76 -29.81
N ILE A 22 2.69 11.44 -28.63
CA ILE A 22 1.92 11.36 -27.38
C ILE A 22 2.42 12.42 -26.42
N LYS A 23 1.50 13.22 -25.89
CA LYS A 23 1.75 14.12 -24.76
C LYS A 23 1.25 13.44 -23.48
N PRO A 24 2.10 13.22 -22.47
CA PRO A 24 1.65 12.69 -21.18
C PRO A 24 0.54 13.58 -20.58
N HIS A 25 -0.54 12.96 -20.12
CA HIS A 25 -1.66 13.66 -19.46
C HIS A 25 -1.31 13.98 -18.00
N TRP A 26 -0.42 14.96 -17.78
CA TRP A 26 -0.09 15.41 -16.43
C TRP A 26 -1.24 16.22 -15.84
N GLY A 27 -1.67 15.86 -14.63
CA GLY A 27 -2.44 16.76 -13.77
C GLY A 27 -1.60 17.96 -13.32
N GLU A 28 -2.24 18.98 -12.73
CA GLU A 28 -1.57 20.20 -12.23
C GLU A 28 -0.44 19.92 -11.22
N LEU A 29 -0.57 18.82 -10.47
CA LEU A 29 0.45 18.33 -9.52
C LEU A 29 1.31 17.20 -10.09
N GLY A 30 1.01 16.74 -11.30
CA GLY A 30 1.42 15.42 -11.76
C GLY A 30 2.92 15.30 -11.97
N TRP A 31 3.51 16.21 -12.75
CA TRP A 31 4.95 16.18 -13.02
C TRP A 31 5.78 16.43 -11.75
N VAL A 32 5.35 17.38 -10.91
CA VAL A 32 6.01 17.66 -9.62
C VAL A 32 5.99 16.42 -8.72
N THR A 33 4.84 15.73 -8.67
CA THR A 33 4.70 14.46 -7.96
C THR A 33 5.62 13.40 -8.57
N TYR A 34 5.65 13.25 -9.89
CA TYR A 34 6.57 12.32 -10.56
C TYR A 34 8.04 12.56 -10.16
N LYS A 35 8.53 13.80 -10.29
CA LYS A 35 9.96 14.10 -10.07
C LYS A 35 10.42 13.81 -8.65
N ARG A 36 9.61 14.14 -7.65
CA ARG A 36 9.97 13.93 -6.23
C ARG A 36 9.74 12.50 -5.72
N THR A 37 8.98 11.70 -6.45
CA THR A 37 8.42 10.43 -5.96
C THR A 37 8.88 9.22 -6.76
N TYR A 38 8.94 9.33 -8.09
CA TYR A 38 9.13 8.18 -8.98
C TYR A 38 10.40 8.28 -9.86
N ALA A 39 10.91 9.49 -10.10
CA ALA A 39 12.13 9.68 -10.86
C ALA A 39 13.35 9.26 -10.04
N ARG A 40 14.13 8.31 -10.56
CA ARG A 40 15.33 7.82 -9.88
C ARG A 40 16.56 8.59 -10.32
N TRP A 41 17.55 8.78 -9.46
CA TRP A 41 18.86 9.28 -9.89
C TRP A 41 19.50 8.42 -10.97
N LEU A 42 20.40 9.01 -11.75
CA LEU A 42 21.24 8.35 -12.73
C LEU A 42 22.67 8.86 -12.49
N PRO A 43 23.56 8.07 -11.85
CA PRO A 43 24.88 8.55 -11.44
C PRO A 43 25.74 9.03 -12.61
N ASP A 44 25.62 8.33 -13.74
CA ASP A 44 26.45 8.56 -14.92
C ASP A 44 26.16 9.91 -15.59
N VAL A 45 24.91 10.41 -15.48
CA VAL A 45 24.48 11.68 -16.08
C VAL A 45 24.20 12.77 -15.04
N GLN A 46 24.33 12.45 -13.74
CA GLN A 46 24.14 13.36 -12.61
C GLN A 46 22.80 14.11 -12.64
N ARG A 47 21.72 13.36 -12.87
CA ARG A 47 20.34 13.85 -12.76
C ARG A 47 19.39 12.72 -12.44
N THR A 48 18.16 13.05 -12.08
CA THR A 48 17.06 12.10 -11.99
C THR A 48 16.47 11.77 -13.37
N GLU A 49 15.86 10.58 -13.48
CA GLU A 49 15.17 10.08 -14.67
C GLU A 49 14.16 11.11 -15.20
N ASN A 50 14.01 11.15 -16.52
CA ASN A 50 12.86 11.75 -17.18
C ASN A 50 11.77 10.69 -17.41
N TRP A 51 10.52 11.13 -17.61
CA TRP A 51 9.37 10.23 -17.64
C TRP A 51 9.52 9.10 -18.66
N ASP A 52 10.04 9.38 -19.85
CA ASP A 52 10.29 8.36 -20.86
C ASP A 52 11.30 7.28 -20.43
N GLU A 53 12.30 7.64 -19.62
CA GLU A 53 13.30 6.70 -19.09
C GLU A 53 12.69 5.81 -18.00
N THR A 54 11.91 6.40 -17.08
CA THR A 54 11.17 5.64 -16.06
C THR A 54 10.21 4.65 -16.74
N VAL A 55 9.40 5.09 -17.70
CA VAL A 55 8.44 4.22 -18.40
C VAL A 55 9.15 3.11 -19.17
N LYS A 56 10.27 3.41 -19.84
CA LYS A 56 11.09 2.41 -20.54
C LYS A 56 11.51 1.31 -19.57
N ARG A 57 12.14 1.68 -18.45
CA ARG A 57 12.66 0.72 -17.46
C ARG A 57 11.54 -0.11 -16.83
N VAL A 58 10.40 0.51 -16.53
CA VAL A 58 9.22 -0.16 -15.96
C VAL A 58 8.64 -1.20 -16.93
N VAL A 59 8.50 -0.84 -18.19
CA VAL A 59 7.96 -1.71 -19.24
C VAL A 59 8.90 -2.87 -19.53
N GLU A 60 10.19 -2.59 -19.69
CA GLU A 60 11.21 -3.62 -19.92
C GLU A 60 11.35 -4.56 -18.72
N GLY A 61 11.29 -4.01 -17.50
CA GLY A 61 11.29 -4.79 -16.27
C GLY A 61 10.11 -5.77 -16.20
N ASN A 62 8.91 -5.32 -16.59
CA ASN A 62 7.71 -6.17 -16.55
C ASN A 62 7.66 -7.20 -17.69
N ILE A 63 7.93 -6.78 -18.94
CA ILE A 63 7.75 -7.66 -20.10
C ILE A 63 8.73 -8.85 -20.05
N ASN A 64 9.92 -8.65 -19.49
CA ASN A 64 10.95 -9.68 -19.33
C ASN A 64 10.69 -10.65 -18.17
N LEU A 65 9.58 -10.50 -17.42
CA LEU A 65 9.09 -11.51 -16.47
C LEU A 65 8.28 -12.62 -17.16
N ASP A 66 8.01 -12.52 -18.46
CA ASP A 66 7.30 -13.56 -19.19
C ASP A 66 8.13 -14.87 -19.17
N PRO A 67 7.65 -15.95 -18.56
CA PRO A 67 8.43 -17.18 -18.36
C PRO A 67 8.89 -17.83 -19.67
N ARG A 68 8.22 -17.54 -20.79
CA ARG A 68 8.59 -18.09 -22.11
C ARG A 68 9.90 -17.51 -22.64
N LEU A 69 10.35 -16.37 -22.11
CA LEU A 69 11.67 -15.78 -22.40
C LEU A 69 12.81 -16.46 -21.63
N HIS A 70 12.50 -17.22 -20.58
CA HIS A 70 13.49 -17.90 -19.74
C HIS A 70 13.73 -19.35 -20.18
N THR A 71 13.76 -19.58 -21.50
CA THR A 71 14.12 -20.86 -22.10
C THR A 71 15.43 -20.70 -22.88
N ALA A 72 16.13 -21.81 -23.16
CA ALA A 72 17.42 -21.74 -23.87
C ALA A 72 17.29 -21.06 -25.25
N ASN A 73 16.20 -21.34 -25.97
CA ASN A 73 15.87 -20.80 -27.29
C ASN A 73 14.39 -20.35 -27.31
N PRO A 74 14.08 -19.11 -26.89
CA PRO A 74 12.70 -18.62 -26.91
C PRO A 74 12.16 -18.55 -28.36
N ASP A 75 10.89 -18.90 -28.55
CA ASP A 75 10.23 -18.86 -29.87
C ASP A 75 10.28 -17.42 -30.45
N PRO A 76 10.86 -17.21 -31.65
CA PRO A 76 10.91 -15.91 -32.30
C PRO A 76 9.55 -15.20 -32.40
N LYS A 77 8.44 -15.94 -32.60
CA LYS A 77 7.09 -15.37 -32.66
C LYS A 77 6.64 -14.82 -31.31
N VAL A 78 7.03 -15.48 -30.22
CA VAL A 78 6.77 -14.99 -28.85
C VAL A 78 7.56 -13.72 -28.61
N VAL A 79 8.84 -13.69 -29.00
CA VAL A 79 9.71 -12.50 -28.89
C VAL A 79 9.11 -11.32 -29.67
N GLU A 80 8.69 -11.51 -30.91
CA GLU A 80 8.04 -10.47 -31.72
C GLU A 80 6.74 -9.97 -31.10
N THR A 81 5.90 -10.88 -30.60
CA THR A 81 4.63 -10.55 -29.94
C THR A 81 4.87 -9.71 -28.68
N LEU A 82 5.83 -10.11 -27.84
CA LEU A 82 6.19 -9.39 -26.63
C LEU A 82 6.84 -8.04 -26.93
N GLN A 83 7.62 -7.94 -28.01
CA GLN A 83 8.16 -6.67 -28.47
C GLN A 83 7.05 -5.68 -28.87
N LYS A 84 6.02 -6.16 -29.58
CA LYS A 84 4.85 -5.35 -29.95
C LYS A 84 4.03 -4.95 -28.71
N GLU A 85 3.85 -5.88 -27.77
CA GLU A 85 3.16 -5.60 -26.52
C GLU A 85 3.91 -4.56 -25.67
N ALA A 86 5.24 -4.67 -25.56
CA ALA A 86 6.07 -3.69 -24.87
C ALA A 86 5.92 -2.28 -25.47
N ARG A 87 5.86 -2.16 -26.80
CA ARG A 87 5.62 -0.87 -27.48
C ARG A 87 4.24 -0.29 -27.12
N ASN A 88 3.20 -1.12 -27.11
CA ASN A 88 1.85 -0.68 -26.73
C ASN A 88 1.77 -0.29 -25.25
N LEU A 89 2.37 -1.09 -24.37
CA LEU A 89 2.42 -0.82 -22.94
C LEU A 89 3.19 0.48 -22.64
N PHE A 90 4.29 0.73 -23.34
CA PHE A 90 5.01 2.00 -23.27
C PHE A 90 4.11 3.18 -23.65
N LYS A 91 3.41 3.11 -24.80
CA LYS A 91 2.49 4.18 -25.22
C LYS A 91 1.37 4.42 -24.19
N LEU A 92 0.80 3.35 -23.63
CA LEU A 92 -0.27 3.44 -22.63
C LEU A 92 0.19 4.14 -21.34
N ILE A 93 1.34 3.71 -20.80
CA ILE A 93 1.88 4.26 -19.55
C ILE A 93 2.45 5.66 -19.77
N TYR A 94 3.17 5.89 -20.87
CA TYR A 94 3.74 7.20 -21.20
C TYR A 94 2.65 8.26 -21.34
N GLY A 95 1.51 7.93 -21.95
CA GLY A 95 0.34 8.82 -22.05
C GLY A 95 -0.41 9.04 -20.74
N LEU A 96 -0.07 8.33 -19.65
CA LEU A 96 -0.81 8.28 -18.38
C LEU A 96 -2.26 7.79 -18.53
N ALA A 97 -2.54 6.95 -19.53
CA ALA A 97 -3.84 6.30 -19.73
C ALA A 97 -4.03 5.07 -18.82
N GLY A 98 -2.93 4.49 -18.36
CA GLY A 98 -2.91 3.47 -17.32
C GLY A 98 -1.50 3.35 -16.78
N THR A 99 -1.34 2.88 -15.54
CA THR A 99 -0.07 2.86 -14.85
C THR A 99 -0.04 1.70 -13.86
N PRO A 100 1.10 1.05 -13.67
CA PRO A 100 1.22 0.10 -12.58
C PRO A 100 1.24 0.86 -11.23
N SER A 101 1.27 0.11 -10.13
CA SER A 101 1.40 0.69 -8.79
C SER A 101 2.62 1.63 -8.66
N GLY A 102 2.56 2.59 -7.74
CA GLY A 102 3.70 3.48 -7.45
C GLY A 102 4.99 2.71 -7.10
N ARG A 103 4.86 1.53 -6.47
CA ARG A 103 5.98 0.61 -6.24
C ARG A 103 6.63 0.18 -7.55
N ASN A 104 5.84 -0.21 -8.54
CA ASN A 104 6.35 -0.65 -9.83
C ASN A 104 7.02 0.49 -10.59
N LEU A 105 6.45 1.70 -10.55
CA LEU A 105 7.10 2.89 -11.13
C LEU A 105 8.51 3.11 -10.55
N TRP A 106 8.68 2.89 -9.25
CA TRP A 106 9.96 3.05 -8.58
C TRP A 106 10.93 1.87 -8.78
N ILE A 107 10.43 0.63 -8.79
CA ILE A 107 11.28 -0.58 -8.64
C ILE A 107 11.38 -1.41 -9.93
N SER A 108 10.35 -1.48 -10.78
CA SER A 108 10.32 -2.41 -11.93
C SER A 108 11.48 -2.16 -12.90
N GLY A 109 12.32 -3.18 -13.13
CA GLY A 109 13.50 -3.10 -13.99
C GLY A 109 14.77 -2.53 -13.32
N THR A 110 14.79 -2.38 -11.99
CA THR A 110 15.99 -1.95 -11.24
C THR A 110 16.85 -3.17 -10.93
N ASP A 111 18.11 -2.94 -10.59
CA ASP A 111 18.92 -4.00 -9.99
C ASP A 111 18.46 -4.42 -8.60
N TYR A 112 17.79 -3.53 -7.86
CA TYR A 112 17.15 -3.87 -6.59
C TYR A 112 16.08 -4.95 -6.78
N GLN A 113 15.20 -4.76 -7.77
CA GLN A 113 14.15 -5.73 -8.11
C GLN A 113 14.70 -7.10 -8.48
N LYS A 114 15.87 -7.16 -9.13
CA LYS A 114 16.50 -8.42 -9.54
C LYS A 114 17.09 -9.21 -8.39
N ARG A 115 17.45 -8.56 -7.27
CA ARG A 115 18.15 -9.16 -6.13
C ARG A 115 17.29 -9.38 -4.89
N ASN A 116 16.12 -8.74 -4.82
CA ASN A 116 15.23 -8.83 -3.66
C ASN A 116 13.89 -9.39 -4.13
N GLY A 117 13.44 -10.48 -3.50
CA GLY A 117 12.08 -10.96 -3.70
C GLY A 117 11.05 -9.95 -3.19
N ASP A 118 9.79 -10.18 -3.55
CA ASP A 118 8.63 -9.43 -3.06
C ASP A 118 8.56 -7.96 -3.55
N ALA A 119 9.63 -7.47 -4.19
CA ALA A 119 9.86 -6.05 -4.46
C ALA A 119 8.81 -5.38 -5.38
N LEU A 120 8.11 -6.16 -6.21
CA LEU A 120 7.06 -5.67 -7.12
C LEU A 120 5.67 -5.63 -6.48
N ASN A 121 5.51 -6.18 -5.28
CA ASN A 121 4.25 -6.20 -4.53
C ASN A 121 4.38 -5.26 -3.31
N ASN A 122 3.33 -4.48 -3.05
CA ASN A 122 3.41 -3.41 -2.05
C ASN A 122 2.58 -3.69 -0.79
N CYS A 123 1.62 -4.61 -0.85
CA CYS A 123 0.80 -4.91 0.31
C CYS A 123 0.55 -6.40 0.44
N TRP A 124 0.31 -6.85 1.68
CA TRP A 124 0.19 -8.26 2.04
C TRP A 124 -0.88 -8.48 3.09
N PHE A 125 -1.20 -9.75 3.33
CA PHE A 125 -1.99 -10.17 4.48
C PHE A 125 -1.33 -11.36 5.20
N ILE A 126 -1.40 -11.41 6.54
CA ILE A 126 -0.96 -12.56 7.33
C ILE A 126 -1.86 -12.80 8.55
N ALA A 127 -2.10 -14.05 8.91
CA ALA A 127 -2.90 -14.40 10.09
C ALA A 127 -2.02 -14.60 11.33
N ILE A 128 -2.40 -14.00 12.46
CA ILE A 128 -1.63 -14.07 13.70
C ILE A 128 -1.93 -15.36 14.46
N ARG A 129 -1.23 -16.43 14.07
CA ARG A 129 -1.24 -17.75 14.70
C ARG A 129 0.13 -18.40 14.51
N PRO A 130 0.52 -19.41 15.29
CA PRO A 130 1.79 -20.10 15.08
C PRO A 130 1.85 -20.72 13.68
N GLN A 131 2.93 -20.48 12.94
CA GLN A 131 3.11 -20.94 11.57
C GLN A 131 4.57 -21.33 11.31
N PRO A 132 4.84 -22.30 10.41
CA PRO A 132 6.21 -22.64 10.03
C PRO A 132 6.79 -21.59 9.08
N TYR A 133 8.08 -21.29 9.20
CA TYR A 133 8.78 -20.42 8.24
C TYR A 133 8.91 -21.09 6.86
N GLY A 134 9.02 -22.42 6.83
CA GLY A 134 9.22 -23.17 5.59
C GLY A 134 10.57 -22.87 4.94
N GLN A 135 10.68 -23.13 3.64
CA GLN A 135 11.86 -22.84 2.83
C GLN A 135 11.91 -21.35 2.43
N SER A 136 11.91 -20.45 3.42
CA SER A 136 11.96 -19.01 3.21
C SER A 136 13.39 -18.47 3.33
N HIS A 137 13.62 -17.22 2.94
CA HIS A 137 14.94 -16.57 3.07
C HIS A 137 15.33 -16.29 4.54
N ILE A 138 14.33 -16.06 5.41
CA ILE A 138 14.49 -15.88 6.85
C ILE A 138 13.96 -17.13 7.54
N VAL A 139 14.82 -17.80 8.32
CA VAL A 139 14.46 -18.96 9.13
C VAL A 139 15.33 -18.93 10.40
N PRO A 140 14.74 -18.95 11.61
CA PRO A 140 15.50 -19.10 12.85
C PRO A 140 16.24 -20.46 12.89
N GLU A 141 17.47 -20.45 13.40
CA GLU A 141 18.33 -21.66 13.42
C GLU A 141 18.03 -22.59 14.61
N ASP A 142 17.35 -22.09 15.64
CA ASP A 142 17.13 -22.77 16.91
C ASP A 142 16.18 -23.98 16.82
N TYR A 143 15.38 -24.07 15.75
CA TYR A 143 14.41 -25.14 15.53
C TYR A 143 14.19 -25.41 14.03
N PRO A 144 13.65 -26.58 13.64
CA PRO A 144 13.43 -26.92 12.23
C PRO A 144 12.49 -25.93 11.53
N ALA A 145 12.78 -25.57 10.27
CA ALA A 145 11.96 -24.64 9.48
C ALA A 145 10.47 -25.06 9.33
N SER A 146 10.19 -26.36 9.46
CA SER A 146 8.84 -26.93 9.41
C SER A 146 8.06 -26.81 10.73
N GLN A 147 8.72 -26.39 11.82
CA GLN A 147 8.11 -26.24 13.12
C GLN A 147 7.31 -24.92 13.17
N PRO A 148 6.01 -24.96 13.54
CA PRO A 148 5.26 -23.74 13.78
C PRO A 148 5.84 -22.93 14.93
N ALA A 149 6.06 -21.65 14.70
CA ALA A 149 6.56 -20.69 15.68
C ALA A 149 5.60 -19.51 15.83
N VAL A 150 5.50 -18.96 17.04
CA VAL A 150 4.66 -17.78 17.30
C VAL A 150 5.25 -16.55 16.62
N SER A 151 6.57 -16.47 16.48
CA SER A 151 7.25 -15.37 15.80
C SER A 151 6.93 -15.27 14.31
N MET A 152 6.67 -16.38 13.61
CA MET A 152 6.62 -16.41 12.14
C MET A 152 5.71 -15.34 11.51
N PRO A 153 4.42 -15.18 11.90
CA PRO A 153 3.58 -14.14 11.31
C PRO A 153 4.11 -12.72 11.60
N TYR A 154 4.70 -12.48 12.77
CA TYR A 154 5.30 -11.18 13.11
C TYR A 154 6.59 -10.94 12.33
N SER A 155 7.39 -11.97 12.07
CA SER A 155 8.58 -11.89 11.23
C SER A 155 8.23 -11.60 9.77
N PHE A 156 7.16 -12.22 9.25
CA PHE A 156 6.61 -11.88 7.94
C PHE A 156 6.19 -10.42 7.89
N MET A 157 5.42 -9.94 8.88
CA MET A 157 5.03 -8.53 8.96
C MET A 157 6.25 -7.61 8.98
N PHE A 158 7.20 -7.88 9.86
CA PHE A 158 8.37 -7.04 10.05
C PHE A 158 9.19 -6.96 8.76
N ASP A 159 9.40 -8.09 8.09
CA ASP A 159 10.12 -8.14 6.83
C ASP A 159 9.43 -7.33 5.74
N GLU A 160 8.13 -7.54 5.53
CA GLU A 160 7.38 -6.85 4.47
C GLU A 160 7.22 -5.35 4.72
N LEU A 161 7.11 -4.93 5.99
CA LEU A 161 7.13 -3.53 6.37
C LEU A 161 8.52 -2.90 6.14
N MET A 162 9.60 -3.61 6.45
CA MET A 162 10.97 -3.17 6.17
C MET A 162 11.27 -3.11 4.67
N LYS A 163 10.57 -3.93 3.86
CA LYS A 163 10.48 -3.81 2.39
C LYS A 163 9.51 -2.69 1.95
N GLY A 164 9.18 -1.75 2.82
CA GLY A 164 8.34 -0.58 2.54
C GLY A 164 6.92 -0.93 2.08
N GLY A 165 6.44 -2.13 2.41
CA GLY A 165 5.09 -2.60 2.14
C GLY A 165 4.12 -2.23 3.27
N GLY A 166 2.84 -2.54 3.04
CA GLY A 166 1.82 -2.51 4.07
C GLY A 166 1.25 -3.90 4.34
N VAL A 167 0.93 -4.22 5.59
CA VAL A 167 0.48 -5.57 5.96
C VAL A 167 -0.84 -5.50 6.72
N GLY A 168 -1.88 -6.12 6.16
CA GLY A 168 -3.08 -6.44 6.93
C GLY A 168 -2.83 -7.70 7.75
N PHE A 169 -3.33 -7.75 8.98
CA PHE A 169 -3.17 -8.95 9.79
C PHE A 169 -4.41 -9.26 10.62
N SER A 170 -4.65 -10.55 10.88
CA SER A 170 -5.85 -11.00 11.59
C SER A 170 -5.54 -11.48 13.00
N VAL A 171 -6.21 -10.87 13.97
CA VAL A 171 -6.24 -11.21 15.40
C VAL A 171 -7.63 -11.70 15.82
N THR A 172 -8.39 -12.30 14.90
CA THR A 172 -9.69 -12.90 15.23
C THR A 172 -9.55 -13.98 16.31
N LYS A 173 -10.64 -14.24 17.04
CA LYS A 173 -10.68 -15.25 18.11
C LYS A 173 -10.14 -16.62 17.64
N ASP A 174 -10.44 -17.05 16.41
CA ASP A 174 -9.95 -18.30 15.84
C ASP A 174 -8.41 -18.36 15.68
N ASN A 175 -7.78 -17.21 15.45
CA ASN A 175 -6.33 -17.09 15.35
C ASN A 175 -5.70 -17.02 16.74
N ILE A 176 -6.25 -16.18 17.63
CA ILE A 176 -5.76 -16.01 18.99
C ILE A 176 -5.87 -17.30 19.81
N ALA A 177 -6.95 -18.07 19.64
CA ALA A 177 -7.13 -19.36 20.32
C ALA A 177 -6.07 -20.41 19.95
N LYS A 178 -5.34 -20.22 18.84
CA LYS A 178 -4.24 -21.11 18.42
C LYS A 178 -2.90 -20.72 19.05
N LEU A 179 -2.80 -19.57 19.72
CA LEU A 179 -1.59 -19.16 20.41
C LEU A 179 -1.44 -19.95 21.72
N PRO A 180 -0.29 -20.61 21.94
CA PRO A 180 -0.04 -21.29 23.21
C PRO A 180 0.07 -20.29 24.37
N PRO A 181 -0.10 -20.74 25.62
CA PRO A 181 0.18 -19.88 26.77
C PRO A 181 1.66 -19.49 26.79
N VAL A 182 1.94 -18.29 27.30
CA VAL A 182 3.33 -17.83 27.50
C VAL A 182 3.95 -18.66 28.63
N ALA A 183 4.99 -19.42 28.32
CA ALA A 183 5.58 -20.41 29.22
C ALA A 183 6.72 -19.83 30.06
N THR A 184 7.56 -18.99 29.44
CA THR A 184 8.84 -18.57 30.01
C THR A 184 8.87 -17.06 30.22
N LYS A 185 9.33 -16.63 31.39
CA LYS A 185 9.72 -15.25 31.63
C LYS A 185 11.14 -15.03 31.11
N LEU A 186 11.31 -14.12 30.15
CA LEU A 186 12.59 -13.83 29.52
C LEU A 186 13.28 -12.61 30.15
N GLU A 187 14.49 -12.83 30.64
CA GLU A 187 15.46 -11.80 30.99
C GLU A 187 16.24 -11.41 29.72
N LEU A 188 15.76 -10.37 29.05
CA LEU A 188 16.38 -9.82 27.84
C LEU A 188 17.39 -8.73 28.20
N THR A 189 18.63 -8.89 27.72
CA THR A 189 19.65 -7.84 27.73
C THR A 189 19.99 -7.45 26.30
N VAL A 190 19.99 -6.15 26.01
CA VAL A 190 20.52 -5.62 24.74
C VAL A 190 21.85 -4.94 25.03
N VAL A 191 22.93 -5.42 24.41
CA VAL A 191 24.29 -4.93 24.66
C VAL A 191 24.82 -4.14 23.46
N ILE A 192 25.68 -3.15 23.73
CA ILE A 192 26.34 -2.36 22.70
C ILE A 192 27.80 -2.06 23.10
N GLY A 193 28.72 -2.30 22.17
CA GLY A 193 30.13 -2.01 22.32
C GLY A 193 30.46 -0.53 22.13
N ARG A 194 31.48 -0.05 22.84
CA ARG A 194 31.97 1.35 22.81
C ARG A 194 32.46 1.80 21.43
N ASN A 195 32.75 0.86 20.55
CA ASN A 195 33.15 1.11 19.16
C ASN A 195 31.95 1.47 18.25
N SER A 196 30.70 1.30 18.69
CA SER A 196 29.54 1.72 17.90
C SER A 196 29.35 3.23 17.96
N ALA A 197 29.13 3.85 16.80
CA ALA A 197 28.75 5.26 16.72
C ALA A 197 27.39 5.57 17.37
N SER A 198 26.59 4.53 17.67
CA SER A 198 25.28 4.66 18.34
C SER A 198 25.36 4.47 19.86
N TYR A 199 26.54 4.18 20.43
CA TYR A 199 26.72 3.77 21.83
C TYR A 199 25.96 4.66 22.82
N ALA A 200 26.25 5.97 22.83
CA ALA A 200 25.65 6.89 23.80
C ALA A 200 24.13 7.03 23.68
N ASP A 201 23.58 6.93 22.47
CA ASP A 201 22.13 7.02 22.25
C ASP A 201 21.43 5.70 22.55
N SER A 202 22.08 4.56 22.28
CA SER A 202 21.58 3.23 22.66
C SER A 202 21.49 3.04 24.16
N LEU A 203 22.46 3.55 24.94
CA LEU A 203 22.39 3.50 26.41
C LEU A 203 21.17 4.26 26.95
N LYS A 204 20.82 5.41 26.36
CA LYS A 204 19.62 6.17 26.75
C LYS A 204 18.32 5.43 26.48
N MET A 205 18.32 4.50 25.52
CA MET A 205 17.18 3.67 25.15
C MET A 205 17.08 2.37 25.95
N GLY A 206 18.02 2.10 26.86
CA GLY A 206 18.01 0.93 27.73
C GLY A 206 18.96 -0.21 27.31
N ALA A 207 19.82 0.00 26.32
CA ALA A 207 20.96 -0.92 26.12
C ALA A 207 22.01 -0.75 27.23
N VAL A 208 22.87 -1.75 27.41
CA VAL A 208 23.97 -1.73 28.37
C VAL A 208 25.32 -1.87 27.67
N ASP A 209 26.39 -1.44 28.34
CA ASP A 209 27.76 -1.62 27.84
C ASP A 209 28.10 -3.11 27.77
N ARG A 210 28.50 -3.57 26.58
CA ARG A 210 28.81 -4.98 26.35
C ARG A 210 29.95 -5.48 27.22
N ASP A 211 31.07 -4.76 27.28
CA ASP A 211 32.29 -5.23 27.93
C ASP A 211 32.09 -5.25 29.47
N GLU A 212 31.34 -4.29 30.01
CA GLU A 212 30.95 -4.28 31.43
C GLU A 212 29.97 -5.40 31.75
N TRP A 213 28.99 -5.66 30.88
CA TRP A 213 28.02 -6.74 31.06
C TRP A 213 28.69 -8.12 31.01
N GLU A 214 29.53 -8.38 30.00
CA GLU A 214 30.28 -9.64 29.86
C GLU A 214 31.17 -9.92 31.08
N LYS A 215 31.80 -8.88 31.63
CA LYS A 215 32.61 -8.99 32.84
C LYS A 215 31.76 -9.31 34.08
N ALA A 216 30.60 -8.68 34.22
CA ALA A 216 29.72 -8.86 35.36
C ALA A 216 29.02 -10.24 35.37
N HIS A 217 28.77 -10.80 34.18
CA HIS A 217 28.03 -12.07 34.00
C HIS A 217 28.96 -13.19 33.51
N ALA A 218 30.26 -13.09 33.79
CA ALA A 218 31.24 -14.09 33.40
C ALA A 218 30.90 -15.47 34.00
N GLY A 219 30.67 -16.46 33.13
CA GLY A 219 30.31 -17.82 33.52
C GLY A 219 28.80 -18.06 33.65
N GLU A 220 27.95 -17.06 33.43
CA GLU A 220 26.51 -17.28 33.32
C GLU A 220 26.16 -17.95 31.98
N GLN A 221 25.20 -18.87 32.00
CA GLN A 221 24.63 -19.45 30.79
C GLN A 221 23.50 -18.54 30.28
N ALA A 222 23.81 -17.77 29.23
CA ALA A 222 22.82 -17.01 28.47
C ALA A 222 22.93 -17.39 27.00
N ASP A 223 21.81 -17.30 26.28
CA ASP A 223 21.83 -17.38 24.83
C ASP A 223 22.25 -16.03 24.26
N HIS A 224 23.37 -15.99 23.53
CA HIS A 224 23.99 -14.77 23.04
C HIS A 224 23.93 -14.70 21.51
N CYS A 225 23.38 -13.62 20.96
CA CYS A 225 23.26 -13.42 19.52
C CYS A 225 23.77 -12.04 19.11
N ALA A 226 24.81 -12.01 18.29
CA ALA A 226 25.27 -10.78 17.65
C ALA A 226 24.47 -10.53 16.36
N LEU A 227 23.83 -9.36 16.27
CA LEU A 227 22.99 -9.04 15.14
C LEU A 227 23.84 -8.62 13.93
N PRO A 228 23.61 -9.20 12.74
CA PRO A 228 24.13 -8.63 11.51
C PRO A 228 23.40 -7.33 11.17
N ASP A 229 24.10 -6.41 10.51
CA ASP A 229 23.55 -5.13 10.05
C ASP A 229 22.72 -5.28 8.76
N THR A 230 21.66 -6.08 8.86
CA THR A 230 20.76 -6.43 7.75
C THR A 230 19.29 -6.39 8.19
N ARG A 231 18.38 -6.31 7.22
CA ARG A 231 16.93 -6.43 7.45
C ARG A 231 16.62 -7.76 8.15
N GLU A 232 17.21 -8.84 7.68
CA GLU A 232 17.07 -10.19 8.23
C GLU A 232 17.53 -10.26 9.69
N GLY A 233 18.63 -9.59 10.06
CA GLY A 233 19.13 -9.55 11.43
C GLY A 233 18.14 -8.93 12.41
N TRP A 234 17.43 -7.88 12.00
CA TRP A 234 16.39 -7.25 12.82
C TRP A 234 15.19 -8.19 13.01
N VAL A 235 14.77 -8.88 11.95
CA VAL A 235 13.66 -9.84 11.99
C VAL A 235 14.00 -11.03 12.88
N LEU A 236 15.19 -11.63 12.71
CA LEU A 236 15.64 -12.77 13.49
C LEU A 236 15.79 -12.43 14.99
N ALA A 237 16.27 -11.23 15.31
CA ALA A 237 16.34 -10.77 16.70
C ALA A 237 14.97 -10.69 17.37
N ASN A 238 13.98 -10.12 16.67
CA ASN A 238 12.60 -10.09 17.17
C ASN A 238 12.01 -11.50 17.30
N ALA A 239 12.26 -12.37 16.31
CA ALA A 239 11.80 -13.75 16.37
C ALA A 239 12.35 -14.48 17.61
N LYS A 240 13.64 -14.29 17.91
CA LYS A 240 14.31 -14.88 19.06
C LYS A 240 13.69 -14.41 20.38
N VAL A 241 13.40 -13.11 20.52
CA VAL A 241 12.71 -12.57 21.70
C VAL A 241 11.33 -13.21 21.86
N ILE A 242 10.52 -13.27 20.80
CA ILE A 242 9.18 -13.86 20.87
C ILE A 242 9.24 -15.35 21.21
N ASP A 243 10.05 -16.13 20.50
CA ASP A 243 10.06 -17.58 20.58
C ASP A 243 10.67 -18.13 21.88
N HIS A 244 11.52 -17.35 22.56
CA HIS A 244 12.03 -17.70 23.90
C HIS A 244 10.92 -17.80 24.95
N HIS A 245 9.78 -17.14 24.74
CA HIS A 245 8.65 -17.15 25.65
C HIS A 245 7.80 -18.44 25.56
N PHE A 246 8.01 -19.27 24.54
CA PHE A 246 7.15 -20.42 24.24
C PHE A 246 7.91 -21.74 24.28
N ALA A 247 7.37 -22.71 25.02
CA ALA A 247 8.01 -24.00 25.27
C ALA A 247 8.32 -24.80 23.99
N ALA A 248 7.48 -24.67 22.95
CA ALA A 248 7.67 -25.39 21.69
C ALA A 248 8.99 -25.00 20.99
N THR A 249 9.33 -23.71 21.03
CA THR A 249 10.51 -23.14 20.35
C THR A 249 11.69 -22.89 21.31
N ASN A 250 11.49 -23.09 22.62
CA ASN A 250 12.53 -23.00 23.64
C ASN A 250 12.52 -24.27 24.53
N PRO A 251 12.90 -25.44 23.99
CA PRO A 251 12.88 -26.70 24.74
C PRO A 251 13.96 -26.77 25.83
N SER A 252 15.01 -25.95 25.74
CA SER A 252 16.06 -25.85 26.77
C SER A 252 15.57 -25.10 28.02
N GLY A 253 14.47 -24.35 27.91
CA GLY A 253 13.97 -23.50 28.99
C GLY A 253 14.90 -22.33 29.31
N GLN A 254 15.75 -21.92 28.36
CA GLN A 254 16.67 -20.80 28.56
C GLN A 254 15.86 -19.53 28.85
N THR A 255 16.19 -18.84 29.95
CA THR A 255 15.49 -17.64 30.42
C THR A 255 16.29 -16.37 30.22
N LYS A 256 17.57 -16.46 29.83
CA LYS A 256 18.46 -15.32 29.60
C LYS A 256 18.83 -15.23 28.12
N LEU A 257 18.47 -14.11 27.48
CA LEU A 257 18.81 -13.80 26.09
C LEU A 257 19.58 -12.48 26.03
N VAL A 258 20.70 -12.49 25.32
CA VAL A 258 21.57 -11.34 25.11
C VAL A 258 21.65 -11.05 23.62
N LEU A 259 21.26 -9.84 23.23
CA LEU A 259 21.33 -9.37 21.85
C LEU A 259 22.41 -8.29 21.72
N ASP A 260 23.47 -8.58 20.97
CA ASP A 260 24.54 -7.63 20.67
C ASP A 260 24.22 -6.84 19.39
N ILE A 261 23.93 -5.55 19.56
CA ILE A 261 23.58 -4.61 18.47
C ILE A 261 24.76 -3.76 18.01
N THR A 262 25.98 -4.06 18.44
CA THR A 262 27.20 -3.27 18.16
C THR A 262 27.39 -3.00 16.67
N ASN A 263 27.07 -3.99 15.83
CA ASN A 263 27.29 -3.93 14.39
C ASN A 263 26.24 -3.11 13.63
N ILE A 264 25.11 -2.75 14.26
CA ILE A 264 24.03 -2.04 13.58
C ILE A 264 24.48 -0.61 13.21
N ARG A 265 24.28 -0.25 11.94
CA ARG A 265 24.70 1.05 11.40
C ARG A 265 24.05 2.23 12.15
N PRO A 266 24.75 3.37 12.30
CA PRO A 266 24.24 4.52 13.05
C PRO A 266 23.14 5.28 12.31
N LYS A 267 22.45 6.15 13.06
CA LYS A 267 21.49 7.10 12.50
C LYS A 267 22.13 7.97 11.43
N GLY A 268 21.45 8.14 10.29
CA GLY A 268 21.98 8.90 9.16
C GLY A 268 22.80 8.08 8.18
N ALA A 269 23.20 6.84 8.53
CA ALA A 269 23.87 5.94 7.60
C ALA A 269 22.96 5.58 6.40
N ARG A 270 23.54 5.24 5.26
CA ARG A 270 22.77 4.93 4.04
C ARG A 270 22.02 3.60 4.16
N ILE A 271 20.82 3.51 3.59
CA ILE A 271 20.10 2.26 3.35
C ILE A 271 20.19 1.93 1.85
N HIS A 272 20.48 0.68 1.50
CA HIS A 272 20.52 0.25 0.10
C HIS A 272 19.15 -0.27 -0.34
N GLY A 273 18.69 0.09 -1.54
CA GLY A 273 17.47 -0.46 -2.15
C GLY A 273 16.14 0.20 -1.80
N PHE A 274 16.05 0.74 -0.58
CA PHE A 274 15.12 1.82 -0.23
C PHE A 274 15.91 3.11 -0.13
N GLY A 275 15.31 4.26 -0.39
CA GLY A 275 16.01 5.49 -0.03
C GLY A 275 15.71 5.97 1.37
N GLY A 276 16.45 7.01 1.73
CA GLY A 276 16.48 7.57 3.06
C GLY A 276 17.76 7.16 3.76
N THR A 277 17.78 7.39 5.07
CA THR A 277 18.90 7.07 5.96
C THR A 277 18.41 6.19 7.09
N ALA A 278 19.26 5.29 7.58
CA ALA A 278 19.03 4.45 8.73
C ALA A 278 18.68 5.27 9.97
N SER A 279 17.85 4.70 10.83
CA SER A 279 17.48 5.28 12.12
C SER A 279 18.54 5.16 13.20
N GLY A 280 19.52 4.28 13.00
CA GLY A 280 20.28 3.68 14.10
C GLY A 280 19.49 2.57 14.80
N PRO A 281 20.12 1.85 15.75
CA PRO A 281 19.49 0.74 16.47
C PRO A 281 18.45 1.18 17.52
N MET A 282 18.35 2.47 17.85
CA MET A 282 17.51 2.98 18.94
C MET A 282 16.04 2.52 18.87
N PRO A 283 15.34 2.60 17.72
CA PRO A 283 13.97 2.09 17.64
C PRO A 283 13.86 0.58 17.85
N LEU A 284 14.85 -0.19 17.39
CA LEU A 284 14.89 -1.65 17.58
C LEU A 284 15.02 -1.99 19.07
N ILE A 285 15.85 -1.26 19.82
CA ILE A 285 16.01 -1.45 21.27
C ILE A 285 14.67 -1.28 21.99
N GLU A 286 13.98 -0.17 21.73
CA GLU A 286 12.68 0.14 22.33
C GLU A 286 11.66 -0.97 22.02
N MET A 287 11.57 -1.38 20.76
CA MET A 287 10.67 -2.44 20.31
C MET A 287 10.88 -3.76 21.04
N LEU A 288 12.14 -4.23 21.09
CA LEU A 288 12.47 -5.53 21.68
C LEU A 288 12.17 -5.53 23.19
N LEU A 289 12.48 -4.42 23.88
CA LEU A 289 12.18 -4.27 25.30
C LEU A 289 10.68 -4.19 25.59
N ASP A 290 9.91 -3.46 24.78
CA ASP A 290 8.46 -3.33 24.94
C ASP A 290 7.73 -4.65 24.65
N ILE A 291 8.11 -5.36 23.58
CA ILE A 291 7.58 -6.69 23.25
C ILE A 291 7.91 -7.68 24.37
N ASN A 292 9.17 -7.70 24.84
CA ASN A 292 9.58 -8.57 25.95
C ASN A 292 8.78 -8.27 27.21
N LYS A 293 8.57 -7.00 27.54
CA LYS A 293 7.76 -6.58 28.70
C LYS A 293 6.31 -7.04 28.58
N LEU A 294 5.71 -6.91 27.40
CA LEU A 294 4.34 -7.36 27.13
C LEU A 294 4.20 -8.88 27.31
N LEU A 295 5.10 -9.66 26.69
CA LEU A 295 5.06 -11.11 26.80
C LEU A 295 5.33 -11.59 28.23
N ASN A 296 6.30 -10.98 28.92
CA ASN A 296 6.58 -11.26 30.33
C ASN A 296 5.39 -10.99 31.26
N ALA A 297 4.56 -9.99 30.95
CA ALA A 297 3.35 -9.70 31.72
C ALA A 297 2.26 -10.78 31.56
N ARG A 298 2.40 -11.66 30.56
CA ARG A 298 1.46 -12.73 30.23
C ARG A 298 1.96 -14.12 30.59
N VAL A 299 3.07 -14.26 31.31
CA VAL A 299 3.59 -15.57 31.76
C VAL A 299 2.52 -16.36 32.51
N GLY A 300 2.30 -17.60 32.09
CA GLY A 300 1.25 -18.48 32.59
C GLY A 300 -0.15 -18.22 32.00
N GLN A 301 -0.30 -17.25 31.09
CA GLN A 301 -1.57 -16.87 30.46
C GLN A 301 -1.48 -16.96 28.93
N HIS A 302 -2.64 -16.96 28.28
CA HIS A 302 -2.73 -16.78 26.82
C HIS A 302 -2.67 -15.30 26.45
N LEU A 303 -2.16 -15.01 25.25
CA LEU A 303 -2.24 -13.69 24.65
C LEU A 303 -3.68 -13.38 24.21
N THR A 304 -4.07 -12.12 24.31
CA THR A 304 -5.35 -11.59 23.80
C THR A 304 -5.19 -10.99 22.40
N ALA A 305 -6.30 -10.64 21.74
CA ALA A 305 -6.26 -9.90 20.47
C ALA A 305 -5.58 -8.52 20.63
N VAL A 306 -5.74 -7.88 21.79
CA VAL A 306 -5.06 -6.62 22.13
C VAL A 306 -3.55 -6.83 22.24
N ASP A 307 -3.10 -7.84 22.98
CA ASP A 307 -1.66 -8.13 23.12
C ASP A 307 -1.03 -8.44 21.75
N ALA A 308 -1.69 -9.26 20.94
CA ALA A 308 -1.23 -9.62 19.61
C ALA A 308 -1.18 -8.40 18.66
N THR A 309 -2.17 -7.53 18.72
CA THR A 309 -2.20 -6.29 17.95
C THR A 309 -1.12 -5.31 18.42
N ASP A 310 -0.86 -5.23 19.72
CA ASP A 310 0.18 -4.36 20.29
C ASP A 310 1.59 -4.81 19.85
N ILE A 311 1.87 -6.12 19.73
CA ILE A 311 3.13 -6.63 19.15
C ILE A 311 3.27 -6.15 17.69
N GLY A 312 2.24 -6.32 16.86
CA GLY A 312 2.22 -5.83 15.49
C GLY A 312 2.46 -4.31 15.42
N ASN A 313 1.74 -3.53 16.21
CA ASN A 313 1.88 -2.08 16.27
C ASN A 313 3.27 -1.62 16.70
N LEU A 314 3.93 -2.32 17.64
CA LEU A 314 5.31 -2.01 18.05
C LEU A 314 6.30 -2.25 16.91
N ILE A 315 6.08 -3.30 16.11
CA ILE A 315 6.86 -3.55 14.88
C ILE A 315 6.61 -2.41 13.88
N GLY A 316 5.35 -2.06 13.60
CA GLY A 316 4.97 -0.96 12.72
C GLY A 316 5.58 0.39 13.14
N LYS A 317 5.54 0.71 14.44
CA LYS A 317 6.19 1.90 15.04
C LYS A 317 7.69 1.93 14.76
N THR A 318 8.35 0.79 14.95
CA THR A 318 9.81 0.65 14.78
C THR A 318 10.24 0.90 13.36
N VAL A 319 9.49 0.37 12.39
CA VAL A 319 9.77 0.59 10.96
C VAL A 319 9.59 2.06 10.57
N VAL A 320 8.59 2.76 11.11
CA VAL A 320 8.36 4.19 10.85
C VAL A 320 9.45 5.06 11.47
N ALA A 321 9.81 4.80 12.73
CA ALA A 321 10.94 5.46 13.38
C ALA A 321 12.28 5.12 12.68
N GLY A 322 12.32 3.95 12.03
CA GLY A 322 13.32 3.44 11.09
C GLY A 322 13.59 4.31 9.86
N ASN A 323 12.80 5.37 9.65
CA ASN A 323 12.82 6.25 8.48
C ASN A 323 12.41 5.53 7.17
N VAL A 324 11.80 4.33 7.27
CA VAL A 324 11.08 3.69 6.16
C VAL A 324 9.69 4.32 6.12
N ARG A 325 9.45 5.17 5.12
CA ARG A 325 8.22 5.96 5.05
C ARG A 325 6.99 5.05 4.85
N ARG A 326 6.05 5.15 5.79
CA ARG A 326 4.73 4.49 5.86
C ARG A 326 4.79 2.95 5.96
N SER A 327 5.15 2.43 7.13
CA SER A 327 4.48 1.18 7.55
C SER A 327 2.97 1.48 7.57
N ALA A 328 2.21 0.63 6.91
CA ALA A 328 0.77 0.76 6.85
C ALA A 328 0.22 -0.58 7.29
N GLU A 329 -0.40 -0.59 8.47
CA GLU A 329 -0.97 -1.79 9.04
C GLU A 329 -2.48 -1.67 9.11
N MET A 330 -3.14 -2.82 9.00
CA MET A 330 -4.55 -2.94 9.36
C MET A 330 -4.73 -4.18 10.22
N SER A 331 -5.21 -3.99 11.45
CA SER A 331 -5.54 -5.10 12.34
C SER A 331 -7.00 -5.48 12.16
N LEU A 332 -7.26 -6.75 11.88
CA LEU A 332 -8.59 -7.32 11.69
C LEU A 332 -8.94 -8.22 12.88
N GLY A 333 -9.85 -7.75 13.74
CA GLY A 333 -10.32 -8.47 14.91
C GLY A 333 -11.74 -9.02 14.77
N SER A 334 -12.21 -9.75 15.78
CA SER A 334 -13.59 -10.23 15.84
C SER A 334 -14.54 -9.09 16.20
N ALA A 335 -15.74 -9.07 15.60
CA ALA A 335 -16.75 -8.02 15.84
C ALA A 335 -17.39 -8.04 17.24
N ASP A 336 -17.12 -9.07 18.03
CA ASP A 336 -17.61 -9.29 19.40
C ASP A 336 -16.48 -9.28 20.43
N ASP A 337 -15.36 -8.61 20.12
CA ASP A 337 -14.22 -8.38 21.01
C ASP A 337 -14.11 -6.89 21.35
N ASP A 338 -14.80 -6.49 22.43
CA ASP A 338 -14.85 -5.08 22.87
C ASP A 338 -13.48 -4.53 23.27
N ASP A 339 -12.60 -5.38 23.82
CA ASP A 339 -11.24 -4.99 24.21
C ASP A 339 -10.44 -4.59 22.96
N PHE A 340 -10.53 -5.37 21.88
CA PHE A 340 -9.93 -5.03 20.58
C PHE A 340 -10.56 -3.78 19.96
N ILE A 341 -11.89 -3.71 19.89
CA ILE A 341 -12.62 -2.59 19.26
C ILE A 341 -12.27 -1.26 19.93
N THR A 342 -12.13 -1.26 21.26
CA THR A 342 -11.91 -0.05 22.05
C THR A 342 -10.43 0.23 22.35
N MET A 343 -9.49 -0.64 21.95
CA MET A 343 -8.07 -0.51 22.32
C MET A 343 -7.44 0.85 21.94
N LYS A 344 -7.87 1.46 20.85
CA LYS A 344 -7.37 2.79 20.40
C LYS A 344 -7.96 3.97 21.17
N GLN A 345 -8.89 3.73 22.11
CA GLN A 345 -9.45 4.75 22.99
C GLN A 345 -8.53 5.06 24.18
N ASP A 346 -7.62 4.15 24.55
CA ASP A 346 -6.54 4.43 25.50
C ASP A 346 -5.56 5.43 24.87
N GLN A 347 -5.68 6.71 25.23
CA GLN A 347 -4.86 7.78 24.69
C GLN A 347 -3.36 7.55 24.96
N LYS A 348 -3.00 6.99 26.11
CA LYS A 348 -1.59 6.76 26.45
C LYS A 348 -0.97 5.74 25.51
N GLN A 349 -1.68 4.62 25.28
CA GLN A 349 -1.20 3.59 24.36
C GLN A 349 -1.34 4.00 22.89
N LEU A 350 -2.38 4.78 22.56
CA LEU A 350 -2.57 5.37 21.24
C LEU A 350 -1.38 6.23 20.85
N TYR A 351 -0.97 7.19 21.68
CA TYR A 351 0.19 8.04 21.37
C TYR A 351 1.52 7.27 21.42
N HIS A 352 1.57 6.17 22.18
CA HIS A 352 2.78 5.35 22.25
C HIS A 352 2.99 4.52 20.97
N HIS A 353 2.01 3.70 20.57
CA HIS A 353 2.18 2.72 19.49
C HIS A 353 0.89 2.32 18.76
N ARG A 354 -0.30 2.38 19.38
CA ARG A 354 -1.56 1.90 18.75
C ARG A 354 -2.05 2.75 17.56
N TRP A 355 -1.34 3.84 17.25
CA TRP A 355 -1.54 4.61 16.01
C TRP A 355 -1.04 3.88 14.76
N ALA A 356 -0.20 2.84 14.91
CA ALA A 356 0.48 2.17 13.80
C ALA A 356 -0.46 1.42 12.83
N SER A 357 -1.62 0.97 13.32
CA SER A 357 -2.65 0.30 12.50
C SER A 357 -4.00 1.00 12.55
N ASN A 358 -4.77 0.86 11.48
CA ASN A 358 -6.22 1.07 11.50
C ASN A 358 -6.92 -0.25 11.82
N ASN A 359 -7.91 -0.22 12.71
CA ASN A 359 -8.56 -1.43 13.19
C ASN A 359 -9.88 -1.63 12.45
N SER A 360 -10.12 -2.86 12.00
CA SER A 360 -11.38 -3.27 11.40
C SER A 360 -11.91 -4.53 12.08
N VAL A 361 -13.22 -4.74 12.01
CA VAL A 361 -13.86 -5.95 12.52
C VAL A 361 -14.32 -6.87 11.39
N ALA A 362 -14.11 -8.16 11.58
CA ALA A 362 -14.58 -9.20 10.70
C ALA A 362 -16.06 -9.51 11.00
N ILE A 363 -16.90 -9.46 9.97
CA ILE A 363 -18.34 -9.79 10.05
C ILE A 363 -18.72 -10.86 9.01
N ASN A 364 -19.97 -11.32 9.11
CA ASN A 364 -20.66 -12.16 8.13
C ASN A 364 -22.01 -11.52 7.78
N THR A 365 -22.77 -12.10 6.84
CA THR A 365 -24.04 -11.50 6.39
C THR A 365 -25.18 -11.58 7.42
N GLN A 366 -25.02 -12.39 8.46
CA GLN A 366 -25.96 -12.54 9.58
C GLN A 366 -25.68 -11.57 10.74
N PHE A 367 -24.56 -10.83 10.68
CA PHE A 367 -24.25 -9.81 11.68
C PHE A 367 -25.28 -8.67 11.62
N ASP A 368 -25.86 -8.33 12.77
CA ASP A 368 -26.93 -7.33 12.92
C ASP A 368 -26.62 -6.23 13.95
N ALA A 369 -25.60 -6.41 14.79
CA ALA A 369 -25.18 -5.49 15.84
C ALA A 369 -24.37 -4.28 15.32
N TYR A 370 -24.89 -3.55 14.32
CA TYR A 370 -24.19 -2.40 13.72
C TYR A 370 -24.20 -1.13 14.59
N SER A 371 -25.14 -0.99 15.54
CA SER A 371 -25.29 0.25 16.32
C SER A 371 -24.05 0.63 17.15
N PRO A 372 -23.39 -0.29 17.89
CA PRO A 372 -22.16 0.02 18.61
C PRO A 372 -21.01 0.44 17.69
N ILE A 373 -20.86 -0.23 16.54
CA ILE A 373 -19.86 0.09 15.53
C ILE A 373 -20.12 1.49 14.94
N ALA A 374 -21.36 1.79 14.59
CA ALA A 374 -21.76 3.09 14.07
C ALA A 374 -21.45 4.24 15.05
N HIS A 375 -21.67 4.02 16.36
CA HIS A 375 -21.34 5.00 17.39
C HIS A 375 -19.83 5.25 17.53
N ALA A 376 -19.01 4.22 17.38
CA ALA A 376 -17.56 4.36 17.36
C ALA A 376 -17.09 5.10 16.09
N ILE A 377 -17.59 4.70 14.92
CA ILE A 377 -17.30 5.35 13.63
C ILE A 377 -17.67 6.85 13.67
N ALA A 378 -18.83 7.20 14.23
CA ALA A 378 -19.26 8.59 14.34
C ALA A 378 -18.29 9.47 15.15
N LYS A 379 -17.51 8.87 16.07
CA LYS A 379 -16.53 9.59 16.89
C LYS A 379 -15.17 9.73 16.24
N ASN A 380 -14.66 8.67 15.61
CA ASN A 380 -13.26 8.63 15.15
C ASN A 380 -13.03 7.93 13.81
N GLY A 381 -14.08 7.44 13.15
CA GLY A 381 -14.01 6.70 11.88
C GLY A 381 -13.63 5.22 11.99
N GLU A 382 -13.52 4.68 13.19
CA GLU A 382 -13.09 3.30 13.46
C GLU A 382 -14.14 2.58 14.33
N PRO A 383 -14.26 1.25 14.25
CA PRO A 383 -13.52 0.35 13.36
C PRO A 383 -14.05 0.38 11.92
N GLY A 384 -13.18 0.06 10.96
CA GLY A 384 -13.63 -0.38 9.64
C GLY A 384 -14.34 -1.73 9.70
N ILE A 385 -14.94 -2.16 8.58
CA ILE A 385 -15.68 -3.43 8.51
C ILE A 385 -15.14 -4.26 7.35
N VAL A 386 -14.96 -5.56 7.58
CA VAL A 386 -14.61 -6.55 6.54
C VAL A 386 -15.57 -7.74 6.64
N ASN A 387 -16.33 -7.99 5.58
CA ASN A 387 -17.20 -9.16 5.47
C ASN A 387 -16.43 -10.32 4.81
N LEU A 388 -15.93 -11.23 5.65
CA LEU A 388 -15.13 -12.37 5.20
C LEU A 388 -15.99 -13.40 4.45
N GLU A 389 -17.26 -13.55 4.82
CA GLU A 389 -18.19 -14.44 4.13
C GLU A 389 -18.36 -14.02 2.67
N LEU A 390 -18.70 -12.75 2.43
CA LEU A 390 -18.86 -12.22 1.06
C LEU A 390 -17.54 -12.28 0.28
N SER A 391 -16.41 -12.02 0.94
CA SER A 391 -15.10 -12.06 0.31
C SER A 391 -14.72 -13.46 -0.19
N ARG A 392 -15.11 -14.50 0.56
CA ARG A 392 -14.88 -15.92 0.22
C ARG A 392 -15.86 -16.46 -0.83
N ARG A 393 -17.13 -16.09 -0.71
CA ARG A 393 -18.23 -16.72 -1.46
C ARG A 393 -18.62 -15.98 -2.74
N PHE A 394 -18.05 -14.81 -3.02
CA PHE A 394 -18.41 -14.01 -4.18
C PHE A 394 -17.20 -13.49 -4.96
N GLY A 395 -17.39 -13.42 -6.28
CA GLY A 395 -16.61 -12.65 -7.22
C GLY A 395 -17.24 -11.28 -7.27
N ARG A 396 -17.79 -10.89 -8.41
CA ARG A 396 -18.75 -9.78 -8.44
C ARG A 396 -20.07 -10.22 -7.82
N ILE A 397 -20.77 -9.31 -7.15
CA ILE A 397 -22.08 -9.66 -6.55
C ILE A 397 -23.11 -10.06 -7.63
N ALA A 398 -23.03 -9.47 -8.83
CA ALA A 398 -23.90 -9.84 -9.95
C ALA A 398 -23.69 -11.27 -10.48
N ASP A 399 -22.52 -11.87 -10.23
CA ASP A 399 -22.20 -13.23 -10.70
C ASP A 399 -22.76 -14.32 -9.76
N GLY A 400 -23.37 -13.90 -8.64
CA GLY A 400 -24.00 -14.81 -7.68
C GLY A 400 -23.00 -15.46 -6.71
N GLU A 401 -23.56 -16.22 -5.78
CA GLU A 401 -22.79 -16.91 -4.76
C GLU A 401 -22.12 -18.17 -5.32
N ASN A 402 -20.87 -18.39 -4.94
CA ASN A 402 -20.12 -19.62 -5.23
C ASN A 402 -19.17 -19.92 -4.05
N VAL A 403 -19.35 -21.08 -3.40
CA VAL A 403 -18.52 -21.48 -2.25
C VAL A 403 -17.05 -21.74 -2.63
N GLU A 404 -16.78 -22.08 -3.90
CA GLU A 404 -15.44 -22.32 -4.43
C GLU A 404 -14.77 -21.05 -4.98
N ASN A 405 -15.40 -19.89 -4.78
CA ASN A 405 -14.93 -18.65 -5.40
C ASN A 405 -13.55 -18.25 -4.88
N ASP A 406 -13.42 -18.05 -3.56
CA ASP A 406 -12.18 -17.61 -2.92
C ASP A 406 -12.06 -18.13 -1.46
N PRO A 407 -12.13 -19.45 -1.24
CA PRO A 407 -12.28 -20.04 0.10
C PRO A 407 -11.07 -19.79 1.03
N ASP A 408 -9.89 -19.51 0.47
CA ASP A 408 -8.66 -19.27 1.23
C ASP A 408 -8.58 -17.85 1.84
N VAL A 409 -9.52 -16.95 1.54
CA VAL A 409 -9.48 -15.58 2.05
C VAL A 409 -9.58 -15.57 3.57
N GLU A 410 -8.69 -14.82 4.21
CA GLU A 410 -8.63 -14.66 5.66
C GLU A 410 -8.67 -13.19 6.10
N GLY A 411 -8.49 -12.26 5.15
CA GLY A 411 -8.59 -10.84 5.39
C GLY A 411 -8.34 -10.02 4.14
N THR A 412 -7.74 -8.85 4.32
CA THR A 412 -7.46 -7.91 3.23
C THR A 412 -6.17 -7.14 3.53
N ASN A 413 -5.63 -6.47 2.53
CA ASN A 413 -4.50 -5.56 2.70
C ASN A 413 -4.96 -4.25 3.40
N PRO A 414 -4.05 -3.37 3.82
CA PRO A 414 -4.41 -2.19 4.63
C PRO A 414 -5.40 -1.20 3.99
N CYS A 415 -5.55 -1.21 2.65
CA CYS A 415 -6.49 -0.34 1.96
C CYS A 415 -7.86 -1.02 1.74
N GLY A 416 -7.98 -2.33 1.99
CA GLY A 416 -9.26 -3.04 1.94
C GLY A 416 -9.76 -3.43 0.54
N GLU A 417 -8.99 -3.26 -0.53
CA GLU A 417 -9.44 -3.48 -1.91
C GLU A 417 -9.23 -4.91 -2.43
N ILE A 418 -8.28 -5.68 -1.84
CA ILE A 418 -7.99 -7.05 -2.25
C ILE A 418 -8.42 -8.04 -1.17
N SER A 419 -9.22 -9.04 -1.55
CA SER A 419 -9.50 -10.19 -0.69
C SER A 419 -8.27 -11.10 -0.71
N LEU A 420 -7.64 -11.32 0.44
CA LEU A 420 -6.34 -12.01 0.52
C LEU A 420 -6.38 -13.23 1.43
N ALA A 421 -5.71 -14.28 0.98
CA ALA A 421 -5.32 -15.41 1.80
C ALA A 421 -4.06 -15.11 2.63
N ASN A 422 -3.77 -15.97 3.61
CA ASN A 422 -2.56 -15.87 4.45
C ASN A 422 -1.27 -15.93 3.60
N GLY A 423 -0.42 -14.91 3.73
CA GLY A 423 0.84 -14.75 2.98
C GLY A 423 0.67 -14.20 1.56
N GLU A 424 -0.55 -13.89 1.13
CA GLU A 424 -0.83 -13.45 -0.24
C GLU A 424 -0.60 -11.93 -0.43
N PRO A 425 0.05 -11.49 -1.53
CA PRO A 425 0.21 -10.08 -1.85
C PRO A 425 -0.95 -9.48 -2.65
N CYS A 426 -1.09 -8.16 -2.60
CA CYS A 426 -1.80 -7.40 -3.62
C CYS A 426 -0.97 -7.29 -4.92
N ASN A 427 -1.62 -7.26 -6.08
CA ASN A 427 -0.96 -7.16 -7.38
C ASN A 427 -1.75 -6.25 -8.33
N LEU A 428 -1.38 -4.97 -8.38
CA LEU A 428 -2.24 -3.91 -8.91
C LEU A 428 -1.71 -3.28 -10.21
N PHE A 429 -2.64 -3.02 -11.13
CA PHE A 429 -2.45 -2.11 -12.26
C PHE A 429 -3.68 -1.20 -12.36
N GLU A 430 -3.49 0.09 -12.61
CA GLU A 430 -4.58 1.07 -12.62
C GLU A 430 -4.80 1.61 -14.02
N VAL A 431 -6.05 1.61 -14.48
CA VAL A 431 -6.46 2.25 -15.73
C VAL A 431 -7.26 3.51 -15.40
N PHE A 432 -7.04 4.58 -16.17
CA PHE A 432 -7.79 5.83 -16.08
C PHE A 432 -8.66 5.95 -17.34
N PRO A 433 -9.93 5.49 -17.32
CA PRO A 433 -10.72 5.37 -18.54
C PRO A 433 -10.88 6.69 -19.30
N VAL A 434 -11.13 7.80 -18.59
CA VAL A 434 -11.26 9.13 -19.21
C VAL A 434 -10.00 9.52 -19.98
N VAL A 435 -8.82 9.39 -19.37
CA VAL A 435 -7.53 9.71 -20.00
C VAL A 435 -7.23 8.73 -21.14
N ALA A 436 -7.55 7.45 -20.98
CA ALA A 436 -7.34 6.45 -22.02
C ALA A 436 -8.14 6.78 -23.29
N VAL A 437 -9.41 7.17 -23.15
CA VAL A 437 -10.26 7.57 -24.28
C VAL A 437 -9.72 8.84 -24.95
N GLU A 438 -9.34 9.85 -24.16
CA GLU A 438 -8.73 11.10 -24.68
C GLU A 438 -7.43 10.86 -25.44
N GLN A 439 -6.61 9.91 -24.98
CA GLN A 439 -5.38 9.47 -25.64
C GLN A 439 -5.64 8.52 -26.83
N GLY A 440 -6.90 8.32 -27.23
CA GLY A 440 -7.29 7.53 -28.41
C GLY A 440 -7.29 6.01 -28.20
N TRP A 441 -7.20 5.53 -26.96
CA TRP A 441 -7.25 4.09 -26.68
C TRP A 441 -8.68 3.56 -26.72
N LYS A 442 -8.82 2.36 -27.30
CA LYS A 442 -9.98 1.52 -27.00
C LYS A 442 -9.80 0.97 -25.59
N LEU A 443 -10.73 1.24 -24.68
CA LEU A 443 -10.64 0.78 -23.28
C LEU A 443 -10.35 -0.72 -23.17
N LYS A 444 -11.00 -1.54 -24.00
CA LYS A 444 -10.73 -2.99 -24.03
C LYS A 444 -9.24 -3.32 -24.20
N GLN A 445 -8.52 -2.61 -25.06
CA GLN A 445 -7.09 -2.80 -25.27
C GLN A 445 -6.27 -2.40 -24.02
N ALA A 446 -6.61 -1.27 -23.39
CA ALA A 446 -5.94 -0.82 -22.17
C ALA A 446 -6.12 -1.85 -21.02
N PHE A 447 -7.34 -2.36 -20.82
CA PHE A 447 -7.63 -3.36 -19.79
C PHE A 447 -7.01 -4.73 -20.09
N THR A 448 -6.90 -5.14 -21.37
CA THR A 448 -6.14 -6.34 -21.76
C THR A 448 -4.64 -6.21 -21.41
N LEU A 449 -4.04 -5.05 -21.67
CA LEU A 449 -2.63 -4.80 -21.32
C LEU A 449 -2.42 -4.78 -19.81
N ALA A 450 -3.36 -4.19 -19.05
CA ALA A 450 -3.33 -4.16 -17.59
C ALA A 450 -3.36 -5.57 -16.98
N ALA A 451 -4.26 -6.43 -17.45
CA ALA A 451 -4.33 -7.83 -17.02
C ALA A 451 -3.00 -8.56 -17.24
N ARG A 452 -2.43 -8.44 -18.44
CA ARG A 452 -1.19 -9.14 -18.81
C ARG A 452 0.02 -8.60 -18.06
N PHE A 453 0.08 -7.30 -17.81
CA PHE A 453 1.09 -6.68 -16.95
C PHE A 453 1.06 -7.33 -15.56
N ALA A 454 -0.11 -7.33 -14.92
CA ALA A 454 -0.27 -7.86 -13.57
C ALA A 454 0.01 -9.38 -13.53
N LYS A 455 -0.40 -10.14 -14.56
CA LYS A 455 -0.12 -11.57 -14.62
C LYS A 455 1.37 -11.87 -14.60
N ARG A 456 2.18 -11.13 -15.36
CA ARG A 456 3.64 -11.28 -15.38
C ARG A 456 4.30 -10.97 -14.04
N VAL A 457 3.76 -10.03 -13.25
CA VAL A 457 4.28 -9.74 -11.90
C VAL A 457 4.26 -10.99 -11.00
N THR A 458 3.27 -11.88 -11.17
CA THR A 458 3.17 -13.13 -10.39
C THR A 458 4.32 -14.12 -10.64
N PHE A 459 5.14 -13.90 -11.68
CA PHE A 459 6.33 -14.69 -11.99
C PHE A 459 7.63 -14.06 -11.47
N SER A 460 7.54 -12.96 -10.73
CA SER A 460 8.68 -12.40 -10.01
C SER A 460 9.14 -13.30 -8.85
N HIS A 461 10.27 -12.95 -8.23
CA HIS A 461 10.80 -13.68 -7.10
C HIS A 461 10.03 -13.33 -5.82
N TYR A 462 9.75 -14.32 -4.98
CA TYR A 462 9.05 -14.17 -3.70
C TYR A 462 9.82 -14.91 -2.62
N ASP A 463 10.13 -14.23 -1.51
CA ASP A 463 11.09 -14.75 -0.54
C ASP A 463 10.46 -15.80 0.40
N TRP A 464 9.18 -15.60 0.74
CA TRP A 464 8.44 -16.47 1.65
C TRP A 464 7.80 -17.66 0.95
N GLN A 465 7.95 -18.87 1.51
CA GLN A 465 7.32 -20.08 0.96
C GLN A 465 5.79 -19.95 0.92
N VAL A 466 5.19 -19.46 2.02
CA VAL A 466 3.73 -19.27 2.10
C VAL A 466 3.21 -18.39 0.96
N SER A 467 3.96 -17.34 0.60
CA SER A 467 3.64 -16.45 -0.52
C SER A 467 3.80 -17.15 -1.87
N ARG A 468 4.91 -17.87 -2.10
CA ARG A 468 5.11 -18.63 -3.35
C ARG A 468 3.99 -19.63 -3.59
N ASP A 469 3.60 -20.37 -2.57
CA ASP A 469 2.60 -21.42 -2.67
C ASP A 469 1.23 -20.83 -3.01
N ILE A 470 0.81 -19.77 -2.30
CA ILE A 470 -0.50 -19.14 -2.55
C ILE A 470 -0.54 -18.37 -3.88
N ILE A 471 0.55 -17.71 -4.28
CA ILE A 471 0.64 -17.00 -5.57
C ILE A 471 0.60 -17.99 -6.73
N LYS A 472 1.27 -19.15 -6.60
CA LYS A 472 1.20 -20.20 -7.62
C LYS A 472 -0.23 -20.74 -7.79
N LYS A 473 -0.96 -20.91 -6.68
CA LYS A 473 -2.34 -21.38 -6.65
C LYS A 473 -3.32 -20.38 -7.24
N ASN A 474 -3.22 -19.11 -6.84
CA ASN A 474 -4.24 -18.11 -7.11
C ASN A 474 -3.92 -17.22 -8.31
N ARG A 475 -2.64 -16.98 -8.61
CA ARG A 475 -2.18 -16.05 -9.65
C ARG A 475 -2.91 -14.69 -9.65
N ARG A 476 -3.37 -14.24 -8.47
CA ARG A 476 -4.31 -13.12 -8.31
C ARG A 476 -3.79 -11.85 -8.98
N ILE A 477 -4.70 -11.15 -9.66
CA ILE A 477 -4.47 -9.81 -10.20
C ILE A 477 -5.57 -8.85 -9.71
N GLY A 478 -5.23 -7.57 -9.63
CA GLY A 478 -6.13 -6.50 -9.23
C GLY A 478 -6.05 -5.35 -10.22
N VAL A 479 -6.72 -5.51 -11.36
CA VAL A 479 -6.89 -4.41 -12.32
C VAL A 479 -7.87 -3.40 -11.71
N SER A 480 -7.32 -2.28 -11.28
CA SER A 480 -8.02 -1.16 -10.67
C SER A 480 -8.51 -0.17 -11.73
N MET A 481 -9.59 0.52 -11.40
CA MET A 481 -10.10 1.67 -12.15
C MET A 481 -10.07 2.91 -11.25
N SER A 482 -9.55 4.01 -11.78
CA SER A 482 -9.51 5.31 -11.10
C SER A 482 -9.93 6.42 -12.07
N GLY A 483 -10.23 7.61 -11.55
CA GLY A 483 -10.92 8.64 -12.33
C GLY A 483 -12.36 8.25 -12.64
N ILE A 484 -13.01 7.43 -11.79
CA ILE A 484 -14.33 6.86 -12.07
C ILE A 484 -15.40 7.95 -12.16
N GLN A 485 -15.38 8.92 -11.24
CA GLN A 485 -16.37 10.00 -11.24
C GLN A 485 -16.20 10.90 -12.47
N ASP A 486 -14.94 11.19 -12.83
CA ASP A 486 -14.61 11.96 -14.03
C ASP A 486 -15.07 11.24 -15.29
N TRP A 487 -14.79 9.93 -15.38
CA TRP A 487 -15.21 9.10 -16.51
C TRP A 487 -16.73 9.03 -16.66
N PHE A 488 -17.46 8.80 -15.56
CA PHE A 488 -18.92 8.73 -15.60
C PHE A 488 -19.54 10.05 -16.05
N LEU A 489 -19.06 11.18 -15.52
CA LEU A 489 -19.53 12.49 -15.95
C LEU A 489 -19.15 12.79 -17.40
N ASN A 490 -17.93 12.49 -17.83
CA ASN A 490 -17.46 12.76 -19.19
C ASN A 490 -18.24 11.97 -20.25
N ASP A 491 -18.32 10.65 -20.10
CA ASP A 491 -18.82 9.77 -21.16
C ASP A 491 -20.35 9.60 -21.12
N PHE A 492 -20.97 9.79 -19.95
CA PHE A 492 -22.41 9.54 -19.75
C PHE A 492 -23.19 10.78 -19.32
N GLY A 493 -22.51 11.89 -19.00
CA GLY A 493 -23.12 13.17 -18.61
C GLY A 493 -23.84 13.13 -17.25
N ARG A 494 -23.55 12.14 -16.40
CA ARG A 494 -24.24 11.92 -15.13
C ARG A 494 -23.45 11.00 -14.19
N ARG A 495 -23.80 11.06 -12.91
CA ARG A 495 -23.32 10.10 -11.91
C ARG A 495 -24.04 8.76 -12.04
N VAL A 496 -23.47 7.71 -11.46
CA VAL A 496 -24.00 6.34 -11.59
C VAL A 496 -25.33 6.11 -10.88
N VAL A 497 -25.57 6.82 -9.78
CA VAL A 497 -26.83 6.77 -9.04
C VAL A 497 -27.76 7.85 -9.59
N SER A 498 -28.85 7.44 -10.25
CA SER A 498 -29.84 8.37 -10.83
C SER A 498 -30.99 8.71 -9.87
N GLY A 499 -31.10 7.99 -8.76
CA GLY A 499 -32.14 8.17 -7.75
C GLY A 499 -32.25 6.98 -6.80
N PHE A 500 -33.26 7.01 -5.94
CA PHE A 500 -33.58 5.94 -5.00
C PHE A 500 -35.07 5.60 -5.07
N GLU A 501 -35.38 4.32 -4.88
CA GLU A 501 -36.75 3.80 -4.73
C GLU A 501 -36.95 3.20 -3.34
N SER A 502 -38.11 3.47 -2.74
CA SER A 502 -38.52 2.88 -1.46
C SER A 502 -38.93 1.43 -1.67
N VAL A 503 -38.21 0.50 -1.06
CA VAL A 503 -38.50 -0.95 -1.12
C VAL A 503 -38.50 -1.56 0.27
N VAL A 504 -39.13 -2.72 0.44
CA VAL A 504 -39.05 -3.50 1.68
C VAL A 504 -37.83 -4.42 1.61
N ASP A 505 -36.93 -4.34 2.59
CA ASP A 505 -35.87 -5.34 2.78
C ASP A 505 -36.55 -6.70 3.03
N PRO A 506 -36.35 -7.69 2.15
CA PRO A 506 -37.10 -8.95 2.21
C PRO A 506 -36.76 -9.80 3.43
N GLN A 507 -35.63 -9.54 4.10
CA GLN A 507 -35.21 -10.27 5.30
C GLN A 507 -35.62 -9.56 6.59
N THR A 508 -35.50 -8.23 6.65
CA THR A 508 -35.81 -7.49 7.87
C THR A 508 -37.23 -6.93 7.89
N GLY A 509 -37.94 -6.94 6.76
CA GLY A 509 -39.26 -6.32 6.60
C GLY A 509 -39.26 -4.78 6.72
N LYS A 510 -38.08 -4.15 6.76
CA LYS A 510 -37.95 -2.70 6.95
C LYS A 510 -37.95 -1.99 5.60
N MET A 511 -38.51 -0.78 5.54
CA MET A 511 -38.39 0.07 4.37
C MET A 511 -36.93 0.56 4.24
N VAL A 512 -36.35 0.39 3.06
CA VAL A 512 -35.00 0.85 2.70
C VAL A 512 -35.01 1.60 1.38
N GLN A 513 -34.00 2.45 1.17
CA GLN A 513 -33.85 3.25 -0.05
C GLN A 513 -32.90 2.53 -1.01
N LYS A 514 -33.44 1.83 -1.99
CA LYS A 514 -32.65 1.08 -2.97
C LYS A 514 -32.21 2.01 -4.11
N PRO A 515 -30.92 2.04 -4.47
CA PRO A 515 -30.43 2.91 -5.54
C PRO A 515 -30.89 2.43 -6.92
N ILE A 516 -31.16 3.38 -7.81
CA ILE A 516 -31.38 3.18 -9.23
C ILE A 516 -30.08 3.53 -9.96
N TYR A 517 -29.49 2.56 -10.66
CA TYR A 517 -28.23 2.74 -11.37
C TYR A 517 -28.44 2.97 -12.86
N ASP A 518 -27.56 3.77 -13.48
CA ASP A 518 -27.60 3.98 -14.93
C ASP A 518 -27.24 2.67 -15.70
N PRO A 519 -28.10 2.19 -16.60
CA PRO A 519 -27.89 0.92 -17.30
C PRO A 519 -26.73 0.96 -18.29
N LYS A 520 -26.39 2.13 -18.86
CA LYS A 520 -25.28 2.27 -19.81
C LYS A 520 -23.94 2.18 -19.07
N ILE A 521 -23.85 2.82 -17.91
CA ILE A 521 -22.66 2.73 -17.05
C ILE A 521 -22.46 1.28 -16.59
N LYS A 522 -23.53 0.61 -16.15
CA LYS A 522 -23.52 -0.83 -15.83
C LYS A 522 -22.97 -1.67 -16.99
N GLN A 523 -23.50 -1.49 -18.20
CA GLN A 523 -23.06 -2.25 -19.37
C GLN A 523 -21.58 -2.00 -19.70
N ALA A 524 -21.11 -0.76 -19.53
CA ALA A 524 -19.72 -0.41 -19.78
C ALA A 524 -18.77 -1.11 -18.82
N VAL A 525 -19.01 -1.03 -17.50
CA VAL A 525 -18.12 -1.67 -16.50
C VAL A 525 -18.16 -3.20 -16.60
N ASP A 526 -19.33 -3.78 -16.87
CA ASP A 526 -19.50 -5.23 -17.06
C ASP A 526 -18.71 -5.74 -18.28
N GLY A 527 -18.81 -5.03 -19.41
CA GLY A 527 -18.05 -5.38 -20.62
C GLY A 527 -16.53 -5.27 -20.44
N LEU A 528 -16.06 -4.34 -19.60
CA LEU A 528 -14.64 -4.23 -19.27
C LEU A 528 -14.17 -5.35 -18.35
N TYR A 529 -14.99 -5.77 -17.37
CA TYR A 529 -14.67 -6.91 -16.51
C TYR A 529 -14.44 -8.18 -17.34
N HIS A 530 -15.38 -8.50 -18.24
CA HIS A 530 -15.22 -9.66 -19.13
C HIS A 530 -14.01 -9.53 -20.06
N THR A 531 -13.59 -8.31 -20.42
CA THR A 531 -12.37 -8.10 -21.18
C THR A 531 -11.12 -8.48 -20.38
N VAL A 532 -11.08 -8.16 -19.08
CA VAL A 532 -9.98 -8.54 -18.17
C VAL A 532 -9.93 -10.05 -17.99
N VAL A 533 -11.08 -10.69 -17.69
CA VAL A 533 -11.18 -12.15 -17.50
C VAL A 533 -10.74 -12.90 -18.76
N ASN A 534 -11.23 -12.50 -19.93
CA ASN A 534 -10.85 -13.15 -21.20
C ASN A 534 -9.36 -12.96 -21.53
N ALA A 535 -8.78 -11.80 -21.20
CA ALA A 535 -7.37 -11.54 -21.38
C ALA A 535 -6.49 -12.39 -20.45
N ASP A 536 -6.92 -12.58 -19.20
CA ASP A 536 -6.24 -13.45 -18.24
C ASP A 536 -6.33 -14.91 -18.66
N GLN A 537 -7.52 -15.42 -19.03
CA GLN A 537 -7.68 -16.81 -19.45
C GLN A 537 -6.78 -17.14 -20.64
N ALA A 538 -6.87 -16.34 -21.71
CA ALA A 538 -6.06 -16.56 -22.91
C ALA A 538 -4.55 -16.48 -22.63
N TYR A 539 -4.12 -15.63 -21.68
CA TYR A 539 -2.72 -15.54 -21.33
C TYR A 539 -2.27 -16.65 -20.39
N SER A 540 -3.12 -17.09 -19.47
CA SER A 540 -2.86 -18.21 -18.56
C SER A 540 -2.67 -19.50 -19.34
N ASP A 541 -3.51 -19.75 -20.36
CA ASP A 541 -3.35 -20.86 -21.30
C ASP A 541 -2.01 -20.77 -22.05
N ALA A 542 -1.65 -19.58 -22.53
CA ALA A 542 -0.39 -19.37 -23.24
C ALA A 542 0.86 -19.49 -22.36
N LEU A 543 0.74 -19.25 -21.05
CA LEU A 543 1.82 -19.36 -20.08
C LEU A 543 1.88 -20.74 -19.38
N GLY A 544 0.84 -21.57 -19.54
CA GLY A 544 0.72 -22.86 -18.85
C GLY A 544 0.62 -22.69 -17.33
N CYS A 545 -0.17 -21.72 -16.86
CA CYS A 545 -0.39 -21.47 -15.44
C CYS A 545 -1.87 -21.36 -15.10
N GLU A 546 -2.21 -21.41 -13.81
CA GLU A 546 -3.59 -21.22 -13.35
C GLU A 546 -4.14 -19.84 -13.77
N PRO A 547 -5.42 -19.78 -14.19
CA PRO A 547 -6.15 -18.52 -14.29
C PRO A 547 -6.12 -17.75 -12.96
N SER A 548 -6.26 -16.43 -13.06
CA SER A 548 -6.30 -15.58 -11.87
C SER A 548 -7.57 -15.87 -11.07
N ARG A 549 -7.41 -16.15 -9.78
CA ARG A 549 -8.50 -16.41 -8.83
C ARG A 549 -9.50 -15.25 -8.79
N LYS A 550 -8.97 -14.01 -8.83
CA LYS A 550 -9.72 -12.75 -8.96
C LYS A 550 -8.94 -11.80 -9.87
N HIS A 551 -9.64 -10.83 -10.45
CA HIS A 551 -9.16 -10.04 -11.58
C HIS A 551 -9.14 -8.52 -11.35
N THR A 552 -10.14 -8.01 -10.65
CA THR A 552 -10.54 -6.59 -10.68
C THR A 552 -10.75 -6.06 -9.27
N THR A 553 -10.53 -4.76 -9.10
CA THR A 553 -10.65 -4.06 -7.82
C THR A 553 -10.92 -2.57 -8.04
N VAL A 554 -11.10 -1.81 -6.97
CA VAL A 554 -11.04 -0.35 -6.98
C VAL A 554 -10.20 0.12 -5.81
N LYS A 555 -9.09 0.80 -6.12
CA LYS A 555 -8.21 1.43 -5.14
C LYS A 555 -8.24 2.96 -5.31
N PRO A 556 -8.35 3.75 -4.23
CA PRO A 556 -8.14 5.18 -4.27
C PRO A 556 -6.63 5.48 -4.23
N SER A 557 -5.94 5.30 -5.36
CA SER A 557 -4.48 5.45 -5.43
C SER A 557 -4.05 6.91 -5.46
N GLY A 558 -4.12 7.58 -4.30
CA GLY A 558 -4.02 9.05 -4.21
C GLY A 558 -2.74 9.67 -4.77
N THR A 559 -1.58 9.02 -4.71
CA THR A 559 -0.35 9.57 -5.34
C THR A 559 -0.33 9.35 -6.85
N VAL A 560 -0.85 8.22 -7.33
CA VAL A 560 -0.82 7.85 -8.74
C VAL A 560 -1.90 8.60 -9.52
N ALA A 561 -3.11 8.75 -8.96
CA ALA A 561 -4.18 9.57 -9.53
C ALA A 561 -3.77 11.05 -9.68
N LYS A 562 -2.94 11.58 -8.77
CA LYS A 562 -2.36 12.94 -8.89
C LYS A 562 -1.44 13.11 -10.10
N LEU A 563 -0.79 12.03 -10.56
CA LEU A 563 0.01 12.08 -11.79
C LEU A 563 -0.88 12.44 -12.98
N ALA A 564 -2.01 11.73 -13.11
CA ALA A 564 -2.97 11.93 -14.19
C ALA A 564 -3.93 13.10 -13.97
N GLY A 565 -4.05 13.61 -12.73
CA GLY A 565 -4.97 14.70 -12.39
C GLY A 565 -6.44 14.30 -12.34
N VAL A 566 -6.73 13.04 -12.02
CA VAL A 566 -8.09 12.48 -12.01
C VAL A 566 -8.57 12.19 -10.58
N SER A 567 -9.87 11.94 -10.42
CA SER A 567 -10.48 11.52 -9.14
C SER A 567 -9.85 10.23 -8.60
N GLU A 568 -9.67 10.11 -7.28
CA GLU A 568 -8.96 9.00 -6.64
C GLU A 568 -9.88 7.75 -6.52
N GLY A 569 -9.67 6.71 -7.36
CA GLY A 569 -10.53 5.52 -7.39
C GLY A 569 -11.98 5.90 -7.72
N MET A 570 -12.89 5.58 -6.79
CA MET A 570 -14.30 5.99 -6.85
C MET A 570 -14.63 7.25 -6.06
N HIS A 571 -13.65 7.90 -5.41
CA HIS A 571 -13.90 9.09 -4.62
C HIS A 571 -14.38 10.26 -5.47
N PHE A 572 -15.31 11.02 -4.93
CA PHE A 572 -15.64 12.34 -5.44
C PHE A 572 -14.50 13.32 -5.19
N HIS A 573 -14.33 14.30 -6.07
CA HIS A 573 -13.41 15.40 -5.81
C HIS A 573 -13.77 16.11 -4.50
N TYR A 574 -12.76 16.57 -3.77
CA TYR A 574 -12.99 17.21 -2.47
C TYR A 574 -13.83 18.49 -2.59
N ALA A 575 -13.60 19.27 -3.66
CA ALA A 575 -14.35 20.44 -4.08
C ALA A 575 -14.17 20.63 -5.59
N GLY A 576 -15.05 21.42 -6.24
CA GLY A 576 -14.91 21.74 -7.67
C GLY A 576 -13.68 22.60 -7.98
N TYR A 577 -13.37 23.53 -7.08
CA TYR A 577 -12.20 24.41 -7.14
C TYR A 577 -11.51 24.40 -5.78
N LEU A 578 -10.20 24.16 -5.77
CA LEU A 578 -9.43 24.07 -4.53
C LEU A 578 -8.00 24.59 -4.67
N ILE A 579 -7.41 24.97 -3.54
CA ILE A 579 -5.96 25.01 -3.37
C ILE A 579 -5.53 23.68 -2.78
N GLN A 580 -4.59 23.00 -3.42
CA GLN A 580 -3.91 21.86 -2.85
C GLN A 580 -2.50 22.27 -2.43
N ARG A 581 -2.15 22.02 -1.16
CA ARG A 581 -0.85 22.38 -0.60
C ARG A 581 0.09 21.18 -0.57
N ILE A 582 1.31 21.37 -1.04
CA ILE A 582 2.39 20.36 -0.95
C ILE A 582 3.53 20.92 -0.11
N ARG A 583 4.03 20.09 0.80
CA ARG A 583 5.16 20.41 1.66
C ARG A 583 6.47 19.95 1.03
N PHE A 584 7.44 20.85 0.99
CA PHE A 584 8.80 20.67 0.51
C PHE A 584 9.78 20.98 1.63
N GLN A 585 10.90 20.30 1.69
CA GLN A 585 11.99 20.75 2.57
C GLN A 585 12.53 22.08 2.05
N GLY A 586 12.99 22.97 2.94
CA GLY A 586 13.30 24.35 2.59
C GLY A 586 14.45 24.53 1.60
N ASN A 587 15.25 23.50 1.37
CA ASN A 587 16.32 23.43 0.39
C ASN A 587 15.99 22.56 -0.83
N ASP A 588 14.73 22.18 -1.04
CA ASP A 588 14.33 21.35 -2.18
C ASP A 588 14.54 22.10 -3.52
N PRO A 589 15.25 21.51 -4.51
CA PRO A 589 15.61 22.20 -5.76
C PRO A 589 14.40 22.54 -6.64
N LEU A 590 13.21 21.99 -6.36
CA LEU A 590 11.98 22.39 -7.05
C LEU A 590 11.46 23.76 -6.59
N LEU A 591 11.82 24.24 -5.39
CA LEU A 591 11.30 25.49 -4.83
C LEU A 591 11.66 26.72 -5.70
N PRO A 592 12.93 26.92 -6.15
CA PRO A 592 13.27 28.02 -7.04
C PRO A 592 12.51 27.99 -8.37
N ALA A 593 12.31 26.80 -8.95
CA ALA A 593 11.55 26.63 -10.19
C ALA A 593 10.07 26.97 -10.00
N LEU A 594 9.45 26.50 -8.92
CA LEU A 594 8.07 26.81 -8.55
C LEU A 594 7.89 28.30 -8.31
N GLN A 595 8.82 28.93 -7.59
CA GLN A 595 8.78 30.38 -7.36
C GLN A 595 8.89 31.16 -8.68
N ALA A 596 9.81 30.77 -9.56
CA ALA A 596 9.99 31.40 -10.87
C ALA A 596 8.78 31.24 -11.80
N CYS A 597 7.96 30.20 -11.61
CA CYS A 597 6.70 30.02 -12.31
C CYS A 597 5.53 30.81 -11.71
N GLY A 598 5.70 31.46 -10.55
CA GLY A 598 4.68 32.28 -9.90
C GLY A 598 3.80 31.54 -8.87
N TYR A 599 4.16 30.32 -8.46
CA TYR A 599 3.45 29.62 -7.39
C TYR A 599 3.63 30.35 -6.05
N HIS A 600 2.56 30.41 -5.24
CA HIS A 600 2.65 30.93 -3.89
C HIS A 600 3.40 29.95 -2.98
N ILE A 601 4.40 30.44 -2.25
CA ILE A 601 5.22 29.66 -1.34
C ILE A 601 5.29 30.37 0.02
N GLU A 602 5.04 29.62 1.09
CA GLU A 602 5.09 30.12 2.47
C GLU A 602 5.77 29.10 3.41
N PRO A 603 6.32 29.52 4.57
CA PRO A 603 6.85 28.57 5.56
C PRO A 603 5.76 27.65 6.12
N ASP A 604 6.09 26.38 6.36
CA ASP A 604 5.18 25.44 7.04
C ASP A 604 5.06 25.80 8.53
N VAL A 605 3.83 26.00 9.01
CA VAL A 605 3.57 26.40 10.41
C VAL A 605 3.72 25.23 11.39
N TYR A 606 3.78 24.00 10.88
CA TYR A 606 3.83 22.77 11.69
C TYR A 606 5.22 22.13 11.75
N THR A 607 6.06 22.33 10.73
CA THR A 607 7.34 21.64 10.54
C THR A 607 8.42 22.66 10.22
N LYS A 608 9.44 22.75 11.09
CA LYS A 608 10.59 23.64 10.86
C LYS A 608 11.36 23.22 9.61
N GLY A 609 11.94 24.19 8.91
CA GLY A 609 12.75 23.94 7.70
C GLY A 609 11.94 23.35 6.53
N THR A 610 10.62 23.56 6.51
CA THR A 610 9.71 23.09 5.47
C THR A 610 8.99 24.29 4.87
N MET A 611 8.79 24.28 3.56
CA MET A 611 8.01 25.25 2.79
C MET A 611 6.75 24.59 2.25
N VAL A 612 5.70 25.37 2.09
CA VAL A 612 4.39 24.97 1.60
C VAL A 612 4.15 25.69 0.28
N VAL A 613 3.81 24.93 -0.76
CA VAL A 613 3.49 25.48 -2.08
C VAL A 613 2.02 25.25 -2.38
N GLU A 614 1.34 26.29 -2.82
CA GLU A 614 -0.08 26.26 -3.19
C GLU A 614 -0.27 25.96 -4.68
N PHE A 615 -1.07 24.94 -4.99
CA PHE A 615 -1.46 24.59 -6.34
C PHE A 615 -2.95 24.82 -6.53
N PRO A 616 -3.39 25.80 -7.35
CA PRO A 616 -4.78 25.96 -7.70
C PRO A 616 -5.22 24.83 -8.64
N ILE A 617 -6.24 24.07 -8.25
CA ILE A 617 -6.75 22.91 -8.99
C ILE A 617 -8.23 23.10 -9.26
N ARG A 618 -8.62 22.79 -10.51
CA ARG A 618 -10.01 22.65 -10.93
C ARG A 618 -10.26 21.16 -11.16
N ALA A 619 -11.26 20.63 -10.46
CA ALA A 619 -11.74 19.27 -10.70
C ALA A 619 -12.28 19.16 -12.13
N ALA A 620 -12.19 17.97 -12.73
CA ALA A 620 -12.88 17.71 -13.98
C ALA A 620 -14.39 17.95 -13.78
N HIS A 621 -15.02 18.57 -14.78
CA HIS A 621 -16.45 18.89 -14.76
C HIS A 621 -16.91 19.79 -13.59
N ALA A 622 -16.03 20.59 -12.98
CA ALA A 622 -16.40 21.44 -11.83
C ALA A 622 -17.58 22.41 -12.06
N ASP A 623 -17.87 22.76 -13.32
CA ASP A 623 -19.00 23.63 -13.69
C ASP A 623 -20.24 22.86 -14.17
N ASP A 624 -20.18 21.53 -14.21
CA ASP A 624 -21.29 20.69 -14.62
C ASP A 624 -22.35 20.62 -13.49
N PRO A 625 -23.65 20.83 -13.76
CA PRO A 625 -24.69 20.69 -12.75
C PRO A 625 -24.76 19.31 -12.09
N ALA A 626 -24.27 18.26 -12.76
CA ALA A 626 -24.17 16.90 -12.23
C ALA A 626 -22.91 16.66 -11.38
N PHE A 627 -21.98 17.62 -11.31
CA PHE A 627 -20.82 17.55 -10.43
C PHE A 627 -21.26 17.51 -8.96
N ALA A 628 -20.62 16.63 -8.19
CA ALA A 628 -20.79 16.56 -6.74
C ALA A 628 -19.43 16.44 -6.08
N SER A 629 -19.24 17.18 -4.99
CA SER A 629 -18.05 17.08 -4.15
C SER A 629 -18.24 16.11 -2.99
N ALA A 630 -17.15 15.61 -2.41
CA ALA A 630 -17.17 14.76 -1.22
C ALA A 630 -17.95 15.39 -0.04
N GLY A 631 -17.95 16.72 0.09
CA GLY A 631 -18.68 17.42 1.15
C GLY A 631 -20.19 17.56 0.90
N THR A 632 -20.65 17.35 -0.33
CA THR A 632 -22.05 17.57 -0.74
C THR A 632 -22.79 16.30 -1.12
N VAL A 633 -22.06 15.26 -1.55
CA VAL A 633 -22.65 13.96 -1.87
C VAL A 633 -23.14 13.28 -0.59
N SER A 634 -24.36 12.74 -0.62
CA SER A 634 -24.93 12.08 0.56
C SER A 634 -24.15 10.82 0.94
N ILE A 635 -24.15 10.48 2.22
CA ILE A 635 -23.61 9.20 2.71
C ILE A 635 -24.23 7.98 1.99
N ALA A 636 -25.53 8.05 1.68
CA ALA A 636 -26.27 6.99 1.00
C ALA A 636 -25.82 6.81 -0.47
N GLU A 637 -25.57 7.90 -1.19
CA GLU A 637 -25.08 7.86 -2.57
C GLU A 637 -23.64 7.34 -2.67
N GLN A 638 -22.78 7.66 -1.70
CA GLN A 638 -21.43 7.12 -1.64
C GLN A 638 -21.44 5.60 -1.45
N ILE A 639 -22.21 5.09 -0.49
CA ILE A 639 -22.34 3.64 -0.25
C ILE A 639 -23.00 2.93 -1.43
N ALA A 640 -24.02 3.53 -2.06
CA ALA A 640 -24.62 3.01 -3.28
C ALA A 640 -23.61 2.93 -4.44
N THR A 641 -22.75 3.93 -4.58
CA THR A 641 -21.68 3.92 -5.59
C THR A 641 -20.66 2.81 -5.32
N GLN A 642 -20.32 2.58 -4.04
CA GLN A 642 -19.44 1.47 -3.64
C GLN A 642 -20.08 0.13 -4.00
N ALA A 643 -21.36 -0.04 -3.65
CA ALA A 643 -22.15 -1.23 -3.95
C ALA A 643 -22.27 -1.49 -5.45
N PHE A 644 -22.47 -0.45 -6.27
CA PHE A 644 -22.47 -0.58 -7.74
C PHE A 644 -21.18 -1.20 -8.25
N LEU A 645 -20.02 -0.66 -7.86
CA LEU A 645 -18.72 -1.14 -8.30
C LEU A 645 -18.43 -2.55 -7.79
N GLN A 646 -18.83 -2.86 -6.55
CA GLN A 646 -18.69 -4.20 -5.98
C GLN A 646 -19.59 -5.22 -6.70
N THR A 647 -20.71 -4.76 -7.26
CA THR A 647 -21.70 -5.61 -7.93
C THR A 647 -21.34 -5.90 -9.38
N TYR A 648 -20.86 -4.91 -10.13
CA TYR A 648 -20.72 -5.02 -11.59
C TYR A 648 -19.29 -4.94 -12.11
N TRP A 649 -18.34 -4.47 -11.30
CA TRP A 649 -16.94 -4.34 -11.69
C TRP A 649 -16.04 -5.30 -10.90
N SER A 650 -15.93 -5.10 -9.59
CA SER A 650 -14.90 -5.72 -8.76
C SER A 650 -15.29 -7.11 -8.27
N ASP A 651 -14.44 -8.10 -8.57
CA ASP A 651 -14.51 -9.45 -8.00
C ASP A 651 -13.63 -9.63 -6.73
N ASN A 652 -12.66 -8.74 -6.50
CA ASN A 652 -12.09 -8.51 -5.16
C ASN A 652 -13.04 -7.61 -4.35
N ALA A 653 -12.55 -6.53 -3.74
CA ALA A 653 -13.31 -5.54 -2.99
C ALA A 653 -13.16 -4.12 -3.56
N VAL A 654 -13.96 -3.18 -3.04
CA VAL A 654 -13.96 -1.78 -3.44
C VAL A 654 -13.52 -0.92 -2.27
N SER A 655 -12.29 -0.41 -2.33
CA SER A 655 -11.77 0.50 -1.32
C SER A 655 -12.30 1.92 -1.55
N CYS A 656 -12.95 2.45 -0.53
CA CYS A 656 -13.26 3.86 -0.41
C CYS A 656 -13.47 4.22 1.05
N THR A 657 -13.02 5.41 1.43
CA THR A 657 -13.56 6.11 2.60
C THR A 657 -14.88 6.78 2.23
N VAL A 658 -15.97 6.39 2.90
CA VAL A 658 -17.27 7.07 2.85
C VAL A 658 -17.25 8.20 3.87
N THR A 659 -17.36 9.45 3.41
CA THR A 659 -17.40 10.60 4.33
C THR A 659 -18.83 10.98 4.68
N PHE A 660 -19.07 11.48 5.88
CA PHE A 660 -20.41 11.91 6.31
C PHE A 660 -20.37 13.17 7.15
N GLN A 661 -21.38 14.02 7.01
CA GLN A 661 -21.59 15.17 7.87
C GLN A 661 -22.10 14.72 9.24
N PRO A 662 -21.91 15.51 10.32
CA PRO A 662 -22.42 15.15 11.65
C PRO A 662 -23.92 14.81 11.68
N LYS A 663 -24.74 15.50 10.86
CA LYS A 663 -26.19 15.26 10.73
C LYS A 663 -26.56 13.94 10.03
N GLU A 664 -25.60 13.28 9.39
CA GLU A 664 -25.78 12.01 8.69
C GLU A 664 -25.32 10.81 9.55
N ALA A 665 -24.73 11.04 10.72
CA ALA A 665 -24.18 9.99 11.58
C ALA A 665 -25.22 8.92 11.97
N ASP A 666 -26.47 9.33 12.22
CA ASP A 666 -27.56 8.41 12.59
C ASP A 666 -27.96 7.45 11.44
N GLN A 667 -27.51 7.71 10.21
CA GLN A 667 -27.78 6.84 9.05
C GLN A 667 -26.81 5.66 8.94
N ILE A 668 -25.65 5.72 9.62
CA ILE A 668 -24.55 4.76 9.47
C ILE A 668 -25.02 3.32 9.71
N ALA A 669 -25.64 3.04 10.86
CA ALA A 669 -26.08 1.68 11.21
C ALA A 669 -27.12 1.14 10.22
N GLY A 670 -28.05 1.98 9.78
CA GLY A 670 -29.09 1.61 8.81
C GLY A 670 -28.49 1.26 7.45
N LEU A 671 -27.51 2.04 6.98
CA LEU A 671 -26.83 1.80 5.70
C LEU A 671 -25.94 0.55 5.76
N LEU A 672 -25.17 0.37 6.83
CA LEU A 672 -24.37 -0.86 7.00
C LEU A 672 -25.26 -2.10 7.00
N SER A 673 -26.39 -2.03 7.72
CA SER A 673 -27.38 -3.10 7.70
C SER A 673 -27.95 -3.33 6.30
N GLN A 674 -28.37 -2.27 5.58
CA GLN A 674 -28.95 -2.38 4.24
C GLN A 674 -27.99 -3.06 3.24
N TYR A 675 -26.69 -2.75 3.30
CA TYR A 675 -25.70 -3.23 2.34
C TYR A 675 -24.91 -4.47 2.81
N ARG A 676 -25.34 -5.12 3.90
CA ARG A 676 -24.70 -6.30 4.51
C ARG A 676 -24.46 -7.50 3.58
N HIS A 677 -25.21 -7.57 2.47
CA HIS A 677 -25.13 -8.65 1.45
C HIS A 677 -24.34 -8.26 0.19
N VAL A 678 -23.75 -7.07 0.16
CA VAL A 678 -23.07 -6.52 -1.03
C VAL A 678 -21.65 -6.13 -0.72
N ILE A 679 -21.43 -5.38 0.37
CA ILE A 679 -20.15 -4.74 0.65
C ILE A 679 -19.20 -5.70 1.35
N LYS A 680 -18.05 -5.97 0.71
CA LYS A 680 -17.00 -6.84 1.27
C LYS A 680 -16.10 -6.13 2.28
N SER A 681 -15.87 -4.83 2.11
CA SER A 681 -15.12 -4.01 3.06
C SER A 681 -15.61 -2.57 2.99
N THR A 682 -15.61 -1.86 4.10
CA THR A 682 -15.92 -0.41 4.10
C THR A 682 -15.20 0.32 5.22
N SER A 683 -14.90 1.59 4.95
CA SER A 683 -14.32 2.53 5.89
C SER A 683 -15.14 3.82 5.82
N MET A 684 -15.42 4.40 6.97
CA MET A 684 -16.27 5.58 7.08
C MET A 684 -15.57 6.61 7.96
N LEU A 685 -15.58 7.89 7.57
CA LEU A 685 -14.88 8.94 8.30
C LEU A 685 -15.76 10.19 8.44
N PRO A 686 -15.84 10.82 9.62
CA PRO A 686 -16.47 12.13 9.73
C PRO A 686 -15.83 13.14 8.77
N TYR A 687 -16.65 13.85 8.00
CA TYR A 687 -16.16 14.90 7.12
C TYR A 687 -15.73 16.11 7.98
N VAL A 688 -14.44 16.40 7.99
CA VAL A 688 -13.86 17.57 8.68
C VAL A 688 -13.13 18.45 7.66
N GLY A 689 -13.53 19.72 7.56
CA GLY A 689 -13.03 20.62 6.51
C GLY A 689 -12.32 21.89 6.98
N ALA A 690 -12.63 22.41 8.18
CA ALA A 690 -12.22 23.76 8.57
C ALA A 690 -11.60 23.78 9.97
N GLY A 691 -10.34 23.36 10.09
CA GLY A 691 -9.61 23.41 11.38
C GLY A 691 -8.10 23.57 11.28
N PHE A 692 -7.50 23.48 10.08
CA PHE A 692 -6.06 23.58 9.88
C PHE A 692 -5.68 24.95 9.33
N LYS A 693 -4.63 25.57 9.87
CA LYS A 693 -4.08 26.84 9.38
C LYS A 693 -3.56 26.72 7.94
N GLN A 694 -2.93 25.58 7.63
CA GLN A 694 -2.46 25.24 6.29
C GLN A 694 -3.11 23.92 5.85
N ALA A 695 -4.40 23.97 5.57
CA ALA A 695 -5.14 22.79 5.13
C ALA A 695 -4.55 22.23 3.82
N PRO A 696 -4.33 20.92 3.70
CA PRO A 696 -3.75 20.31 2.50
C PRO A 696 -4.67 20.42 1.28
N LYS A 697 -5.99 20.50 1.49
CA LYS A 697 -7.00 20.79 0.47
C LYS A 697 -7.91 21.90 1.03
N GLU A 698 -7.96 23.05 0.36
CA GLU A 698 -8.78 24.19 0.75
C GLU A 698 -9.76 24.54 -0.38
N PRO A 699 -11.08 24.43 -0.16
CA PRO A 699 -12.07 24.85 -1.16
C PRO A 699 -11.99 26.35 -1.41
N ILE A 700 -12.03 26.76 -2.68
CA ILE A 700 -12.05 28.17 -3.09
C ILE A 700 -13.15 28.44 -4.11
N ASP A 701 -13.50 29.71 -4.30
CA ASP A 701 -14.41 30.10 -5.38
C ASP A 701 -13.69 30.20 -6.76
N VAL A 702 -14.48 30.23 -7.82
CA VAL A 702 -13.99 30.30 -9.22
C VAL A 702 -13.15 31.56 -9.46
N LYS A 703 -13.48 32.67 -8.78
CA LYS A 703 -12.78 33.95 -8.93
C LYS A 703 -11.36 33.84 -8.39
N THR A 704 -11.22 33.31 -7.18
CA THR A 704 -9.96 33.05 -6.50
C THR A 704 -9.11 32.06 -7.27
N TYR A 705 -9.71 30.99 -7.80
CA TYR A 705 -9.03 30.02 -8.66
C TYR A 705 -8.43 30.72 -9.89
N LYS A 706 -9.24 31.48 -10.65
CA LYS A 706 -8.77 32.21 -11.83
C LYS A 706 -7.67 33.21 -11.51
N GLN A 707 -7.78 33.92 -10.38
CA GLN A 707 -6.75 34.85 -9.91
C GLN A 707 -5.42 34.15 -9.60
N LYS A 708 -5.46 33.01 -8.89
CA LYS A 708 -4.25 32.23 -8.57
C LYS A 708 -3.64 31.60 -9.82
N CYS A 709 -4.45 31.09 -10.74
CA CYS A 709 -3.94 30.58 -12.02
C CYS A 709 -3.29 31.68 -12.87
N ALA A 710 -3.84 32.90 -12.89
CA ALA A 710 -3.26 34.01 -13.64
C ALA A 710 -1.89 34.47 -13.12
N ALA A 711 -1.57 34.17 -11.85
CA ALA A 711 -0.25 34.41 -11.29
C ALA A 711 0.80 33.38 -11.76
N ILE A 712 0.37 32.22 -12.26
CA ILE A 712 1.26 31.15 -12.73
C ILE A 712 1.51 31.32 -14.23
N HIS A 713 2.76 31.59 -14.60
CA HIS A 713 3.12 32.01 -15.97
C HIS A 713 4.23 31.16 -16.62
N GLY A 714 4.49 29.95 -16.12
CA GLY A 714 5.50 29.06 -16.69
C GLY A 714 5.25 27.58 -16.42
N SER A 715 5.87 26.73 -17.23
CA SER A 715 5.90 25.28 -16.96
C SER A 715 7.05 24.97 -16.00
N VAL A 716 6.72 24.52 -14.79
CA VAL A 716 7.73 24.13 -13.78
C VAL A 716 8.70 23.08 -14.33
N ALA A 717 8.23 22.16 -15.18
CA ALA A 717 9.06 21.14 -15.80
C ALA A 717 10.14 21.75 -16.72
N ALA A 718 9.74 22.71 -17.56
CA ALA A 718 10.67 23.38 -18.47
C ALA A 718 11.64 24.31 -17.71
N VAL A 719 11.13 25.06 -16.73
CA VAL A 719 11.95 25.96 -15.90
C VAL A 719 12.97 25.16 -15.08
N PHE A 720 12.55 24.06 -14.46
CA PHE A 720 13.45 23.18 -13.69
C PHE A 720 14.54 22.58 -14.58
N ALA A 721 14.20 22.10 -15.78
CA ALA A 721 15.19 21.55 -16.72
C ALA A 721 16.24 22.60 -17.12
N VAL A 722 15.83 23.83 -17.42
CA VAL A 722 16.75 24.94 -17.76
C VAL A 722 17.60 25.37 -16.57
N GLN A 723 16.99 25.54 -15.40
CA GLN A 723 17.70 25.97 -14.17
C GLN A 723 18.75 24.97 -13.71
N ASN A 724 18.57 23.69 -14.05
CA ASN A 724 19.51 22.64 -13.73
C ASN A 724 20.44 22.29 -14.91
N ALA A 725 20.32 22.90 -16.09
CA ALA A 725 21.16 22.58 -17.27
C ALA A 725 21.23 21.07 -17.59
N ASP A 726 20.12 20.35 -17.39
CA ASP A 726 20.06 18.87 -17.41
C ASP A 726 20.98 18.15 -16.40
N HIS A 727 21.47 18.86 -15.38
CA HIS A 727 22.24 18.40 -14.23
C HIS A 727 21.56 18.79 -12.92
N ASP A 728 20.94 17.84 -12.24
CA ASP A 728 20.35 18.11 -10.94
C ASP A 728 21.51 18.33 -9.93
N GLN A 729 21.50 19.45 -9.18
CA GLN A 729 22.65 19.83 -8.33
C GLN A 729 22.92 18.80 -7.21
N LYS A 730 24.09 18.14 -7.30
CA LYS A 730 24.57 17.02 -6.47
C LYS A 730 24.44 17.21 -4.95
N ASP A 731 24.62 18.44 -4.45
CA ASP A 731 24.71 18.74 -3.01
C ASP A 731 23.48 19.49 -2.44
N LEU A 732 22.48 19.77 -3.27
CA LEU A 732 21.22 20.43 -2.88
C LEU A 732 20.03 19.46 -2.81
N GLU A 733 20.24 18.19 -3.19
CA GLU A 733 19.26 17.14 -3.03
C GLU A 733 19.32 16.52 -1.62
N LEU A 734 18.15 16.37 -1.01
CA LEU A 734 17.97 15.92 0.38
C LEU A 734 18.25 14.44 0.64
N VAL A 735 18.74 13.72 -0.37
CA VAL A 735 19.28 12.38 -0.26
C VAL A 735 20.42 12.35 -1.26
N ASP A 736 21.65 12.11 -0.80
CA ASP A 736 22.76 11.84 -1.70
C ASP A 736 22.41 10.62 -2.57
N GLN A 737 22.00 10.86 -3.82
CA GLN A 737 21.45 9.83 -4.72
C GLN A 737 22.54 9.07 -5.50
N THR A 738 23.82 9.28 -5.18
CA THR A 738 25.04 8.77 -5.87
C THR A 738 25.08 7.29 -6.29
N ASP A 739 24.21 6.41 -5.79
CA ASP A 739 24.28 4.95 -6.03
C ASP A 739 23.11 4.39 -6.84
N CYS A 740 22.56 5.13 -7.80
CA CYS A 740 21.53 4.56 -8.68
C CYS A 740 22.03 3.48 -9.67
N ALA A 741 23.34 3.22 -9.75
CA ALA A 741 23.87 1.98 -10.30
C ALA A 741 23.53 0.74 -9.42
N GLY A 742 23.21 0.95 -8.14
CA GLY A 742 22.80 -0.06 -7.16
C GLY A 742 21.33 0.00 -6.72
N GLY A 743 20.51 0.89 -7.29
CA GLY A 743 19.06 0.90 -7.06
C GLY A 743 18.55 1.65 -5.82
N ALA A 744 19.31 2.55 -5.17
CA ALA A 744 18.90 3.26 -3.95
C ALA A 744 18.40 4.71 -4.20
N CYS A 745 17.15 5.05 -3.81
CA CYS A 745 16.63 6.42 -3.56
C CYS A 745 15.16 6.32 -3.01
N PRO A 746 14.55 7.33 -2.31
CA PRO A 746 13.25 7.16 -1.66
C PRO A 746 12.11 7.81 -2.42
N ILE A 747 11.01 7.07 -2.50
CA ILE A 747 9.70 7.60 -2.90
C ILE A 747 9.18 8.55 -1.80
N LYS A 748 9.11 9.87 -2.07
CA LYS A 748 8.34 10.81 -1.25
C LYS A 748 6.86 10.84 -1.64
#